data_AF-A0A5J5JXW3-F1
#
_entry.id   AF-A0A5J5JXW3-F1
#
_cell.length_a   1.000
_cell.length_b   1.000
_cell.length_c   1.000
_cell.angle_alpha   90.00
_cell.angle_beta   90.00
_cell.angle_gamma   90.00
#
_symmetry.space_group_name_H-M   'P 1'
#
loop_
_entity.id
_entity.type
_entity.pdbx_description
1 polymer ?
#
loop_
_entity_poly.entity_id
_entity_poly.type
_entity_poly.pdbx_seq_one_letter_code
_entity_poly.pdbx_strand_id
1 'polypeptide(L)'
;MTDFALTADIPLGPFEGAPITAYSAKGKNARLHATATCPQLRTRDVLMSTVPLNGIAMERMCNRCAAWGRWARAGTSLGIFLEQVGGLGLVYELASYRSDDPDEFSREQIAEAEALLRNAQSSDEEEDLPEGYWEARQLRESILPDQLWRAADSLRLAWGVISRYPWLEQWARPALDEKTAHLEDLRSSLAQFIDPRALLESAVAFVDPLPPLPTPQPALQPLGNEHQVRQVLERLRRDWRRSVVHGWTGVAESQYSGYRAVYEALGRKRKGAAEARTAIDDMVRAWRGAVRQSAAEEHGSATADRLIVASIPFRQHAEEPGHERPSIWQSLSPWQLGVICHHAVAVDWARRRVLLQVSPVIAERLLAEDEALGCVEVTDSEQDHAKLLITPADAIAVRSGVLLPGSLDDGPIHERRLITLADIEALRTSRGVGNDPYVVFSAINGVEALPLHVLGDRCARGWQGVLLAGPNDLPAAVIAPWMEQVAAARRQPHQAPLPMAHHSLDEEDFAQDLSIAAGERVLEQSYAFGFRPGDDNARLISRHLGLLAIARGVHDLRSLTYEYGDELQPIPAAVWKALLAFRQLNLRPFQTGLPHGRGPSLGLPLGTLSDAQIYTSNADPNYGKGHAASCRHIRDGRIALHPSDALLTVVDLIERQFDWCRRCGGYAVRRFNTHQLEHYRAAHRLQEISDDVSWLTTRGKTITGDEPAQAVAGFSEELAHLHDWNPDPTSDTYTQEFHLWREAVQSVRDALDRLLIAECNSDFPSAPDGKVLPFASAPRRPSHDK
;
A
#
# COMPACT_ATOMS: atom_id res chain seq x y z
N MET A 1 8.62 12.06 30.34
CA MET A 1 7.94 12.52 29.09
C MET A 1 8.90 13.23 28.11
N THR A 2 10.22 13.13 28.32
CA THR A 2 11.28 13.53 27.39
C THR A 2 11.93 12.33 26.70
N ASP A 3 11.50 11.12 27.03
CA ASP A 3 12.30 9.90 26.93
C ASP A 3 12.32 9.31 25.51
N PHE A 4 11.69 9.99 24.54
CA PHE A 4 11.51 9.54 23.15
C PHE A 4 12.04 10.57 22.13
N ALA A 5 12.78 11.58 22.60
CA ALA A 5 13.31 12.65 21.78
C ALA A 5 14.68 12.28 21.17
N LEU A 6 14.97 12.80 19.98
CA LEU A 6 16.32 12.81 19.43
C LEU A 6 17.26 13.63 20.34
N THR A 7 18.28 12.98 20.91
CA THR A 7 19.27 13.57 21.81
C THR A 7 20.67 13.63 21.19
N ALA A 8 21.50 14.55 21.66
CA ALA A 8 22.79 14.87 21.04
C ALA A 8 23.86 13.79 21.16
N ASP A 9 23.67 12.82 22.05
CA ASP A 9 24.53 11.66 22.25
C ASP A 9 24.27 10.51 21.25
N ILE A 10 23.16 10.56 20.51
CA ILE A 10 22.84 9.57 19.47
C ILE A 10 23.87 9.70 18.34
N PRO A 11 24.64 8.64 18.02
CA PRO A 11 25.61 8.70 16.94
C PRO A 11 24.88 8.70 15.59
N LEU A 12 25.02 9.79 14.85
CA LEU A 12 24.41 9.95 13.52
C LEU A 12 25.19 9.18 12.43
N GLY A 13 26.43 8.76 12.73
CA GLY A 13 27.26 7.98 11.83
C GLY A 13 27.48 8.72 10.50
N PRO A 14 27.24 8.09 9.34
CA PRO A 14 27.37 8.73 8.03
C PRO A 14 26.43 9.92 7.79
N PHE A 15 25.35 10.07 8.58
CA PHE A 15 24.41 11.19 8.45
C PHE A 15 24.84 12.45 9.21
N GLU A 16 25.92 12.39 9.99
CA GLU A 16 26.49 13.55 10.67
C GLU A 16 26.81 14.66 9.66
N GLY A 17 26.32 15.87 9.92
CA GLY A 17 26.50 17.04 9.06
C GLY A 17 25.49 17.15 7.92
N ALA A 18 24.59 16.18 7.72
CA ALA A 18 23.58 16.23 6.67
C ALA A 18 22.69 17.48 6.83
N PRO A 19 22.35 18.19 5.72
CA PRO A 19 21.57 19.41 5.80
C PRO A 19 20.12 19.10 6.18
N ILE A 20 19.62 19.75 7.23
CA ILE A 20 18.21 19.72 7.63
C ILE A 20 17.60 21.12 7.56
N THR A 21 16.31 21.18 7.23
CA THR A 21 15.55 22.42 7.26
C THR A 21 15.01 22.63 8.67
N ALA A 22 15.34 23.77 9.28
CA ALA A 22 14.89 24.13 10.61
C ALA A 22 14.21 25.50 10.62
N TYR A 23 13.19 25.62 11.46
CA TYR A 23 12.44 26.84 11.72
C TYR A 23 12.75 27.32 13.14
N SER A 24 12.99 28.61 13.31
CA SER A 24 13.25 29.18 14.64
C SER A 24 12.74 30.61 14.75
N ALA A 25 12.61 31.09 15.99
CA ALA A 25 12.51 32.52 16.24
C ALA A 25 13.81 33.25 15.88
N LYS A 26 13.75 34.57 15.70
CA LYS A 26 14.95 35.41 15.54
C LYS A 26 15.79 35.34 16.82
N GLY A 27 16.98 34.73 16.73
CA GLY A 27 17.95 34.67 17.83
C GLY A 27 18.94 33.52 17.68
N LYS A 28 20.20 33.76 18.04
CA LYS A 28 21.29 32.76 17.90
C LYS A 28 21.06 31.47 18.71
N ASN A 29 20.38 31.58 19.84
CA ASN A 29 20.09 30.47 20.75
C ASN A 29 18.62 30.01 20.69
N ALA A 30 17.87 30.44 19.68
CA ALA A 30 16.48 30.02 19.53
C ALA A 30 16.40 28.50 19.35
N ARG A 31 15.36 27.89 19.93
CA ARG A 31 15.05 26.48 19.70
C ARG A 31 14.73 26.25 18.22
N LEU A 32 15.14 25.11 17.72
CA LEU A 32 14.88 24.65 16.36
C LEU A 32 13.58 23.84 16.34
N HIS A 33 12.80 24.03 15.29
CA HIS A 33 11.53 23.35 15.05
C HIS A 33 11.53 22.73 13.67
N ALA A 34 10.93 21.55 13.53
CA ALA A 34 10.82 20.84 12.24
C ALA A 34 9.77 21.48 11.31
N THR A 35 8.86 22.32 11.83
CA THR A 35 7.83 23.00 11.05
C THR A 35 7.59 24.42 11.58
N ALA A 36 7.26 25.35 10.68
CA ALA A 36 6.85 26.72 10.99
C ALA A 36 5.53 26.78 11.81
N THR A 37 4.70 25.74 11.73
CA THR A 37 3.41 25.66 12.45
C THR A 37 3.51 24.99 13.82
N CYS A 38 4.73 24.74 14.31
CA CYS A 38 4.91 24.07 15.60
C CYS A 38 4.24 24.90 16.71
N PRO A 39 3.35 24.32 17.54
CA PRO A 39 2.67 25.09 18.59
C PRO A 39 3.61 25.59 19.69
N GLN A 40 4.83 25.05 19.77
CA GLN A 40 5.88 25.54 20.66
C GLN A 40 6.66 26.72 20.07
N LEU A 41 6.51 27.00 18.77
CA LEU A 41 7.08 28.17 18.10
C LEU A 41 6.15 29.37 18.31
N ARG A 42 6.29 30.04 19.46
CA ARG A 42 5.43 31.15 19.91
C ARG A 42 5.84 32.51 19.30
N THR A 43 6.02 32.58 17.99
CA THR A 43 6.37 33.84 17.29
C THR A 43 5.71 33.90 15.91
N ARG A 44 5.41 35.12 15.45
CA ARG A 44 4.97 35.37 14.06
C ARG A 44 6.15 35.53 13.11
N ASP A 45 7.30 35.96 13.62
CA ASP A 45 8.55 36.11 12.86
C ASP A 45 9.32 34.79 12.88
N VAL A 46 9.02 33.91 11.92
CA VAL A 46 9.68 32.61 11.76
C VAL A 46 10.80 32.73 10.72
N LEU A 47 12.01 32.35 11.12
CA LEU A 47 13.15 32.21 10.22
C LEU A 47 13.24 30.75 9.76
N MET A 48 13.29 30.53 8.44
CA MET A 48 13.67 29.25 7.86
C MET A 48 15.18 29.26 7.58
N SER A 49 15.87 28.20 8.01
CA SER A 49 17.32 28.05 7.82
C SER A 49 17.68 26.60 7.53
N THR A 50 18.73 26.40 6.74
CA THR A 50 19.36 25.10 6.57
C THR A 50 20.50 24.99 7.59
N VAL A 51 20.45 23.97 8.44
CA VAL A 51 21.47 23.71 9.48
C VAL A 51 22.03 22.30 9.32
N PRO A 52 23.32 22.07 9.61
CA PRO A 52 23.88 20.73 9.64
C PRO A 52 23.29 19.94 10.81
N LEU A 53 22.87 18.70 10.57
CA LEU A 53 22.44 17.78 11.61
C LEU A 53 23.66 17.30 12.40
N ASN A 54 23.76 17.73 13.65
CA ASN A 54 24.82 17.35 14.58
C ASN A 54 24.33 17.49 16.02
N GLY A 55 25.15 17.09 16.99
CA GLY A 55 24.82 17.21 18.42
C GLY A 55 24.33 18.61 18.82
N ILE A 56 24.98 19.68 18.34
CA ILE A 56 24.60 21.08 18.65
C ILE A 56 23.20 21.41 18.12
N ALA A 57 22.87 20.97 16.90
CA ALA A 57 21.54 21.15 16.34
C ALA A 57 20.49 20.36 17.13
N MET A 58 20.79 19.12 17.50
CA MET A 58 19.92 18.25 18.29
C MET A 58 19.63 18.83 19.69
N GLU A 59 20.65 19.36 20.39
CA GLU A 59 20.47 20.04 21.69
C GLU A 59 19.52 21.23 21.60
N ARG A 60 19.48 21.90 20.46
CA ARG A 60 18.61 23.06 20.21
C ARG A 60 17.22 22.66 19.73
N MET A 61 16.96 21.41 19.38
CA MET A 61 15.63 20.99 18.97
C MET A 61 14.61 21.23 20.10
N CYS A 62 13.42 21.67 19.73
CA CYS A 62 12.30 21.71 20.66
C CYS A 62 11.86 20.28 20.98
N ASN A 63 11.63 19.95 22.25
CA ASN A 63 11.29 18.58 22.71
C ASN A 63 10.18 17.90 21.88
N ARG A 64 9.12 18.64 21.51
CA ARG A 64 8.04 18.08 20.68
C ARG A 64 8.50 17.73 19.27
N CYS A 65 9.33 18.58 18.65
CA CYS A 65 9.89 18.30 17.34
C CYS A 65 11.03 17.29 17.39
N ALA A 66 11.82 17.25 18.47
CA ALA A 66 12.83 16.22 18.66
C ALA A 66 12.22 14.82 18.75
N ALA A 67 11.03 14.67 19.34
CA ALA A 67 10.32 13.39 19.40
C ALA A 67 9.48 13.10 18.13
N TRP A 68 8.74 14.08 17.61
CA TRP A 68 7.71 13.82 16.58
C TRP A 68 7.88 14.63 15.30
N GLY A 69 8.94 15.43 15.22
CA GLY A 69 9.22 16.30 14.08
C GLY A 69 9.85 15.53 12.93
N ARG A 70 9.42 15.83 11.71
CA ARG A 70 10.09 15.37 10.50
C ARG A 70 11.22 16.33 10.16
N TRP A 71 12.45 15.97 10.52
CA TRP A 71 13.65 16.78 10.30
C TRP A 71 14.28 16.59 8.93
N ALA A 72 13.90 15.50 8.24
CA ALA A 72 14.28 15.21 6.87
C ALA A 72 13.05 14.83 6.06
N ARG A 73 13.23 14.77 4.73
CA ARG A 73 12.15 14.45 3.78
C ARG A 73 11.75 12.98 3.92
N ALA A 74 10.44 12.70 3.92
CA ALA A 74 9.93 11.34 3.98
C ALA A 74 10.36 10.55 2.74
N GLY A 75 10.71 9.26 2.92
CA GLY A 75 11.22 8.40 1.85
C GLY A 75 12.70 8.60 1.51
N THR A 76 13.41 9.53 2.15
CA THR A 76 14.88 9.63 2.00
C THR A 76 15.61 8.75 3.00
N SER A 77 16.88 8.39 2.74
CA SER A 77 17.67 7.56 3.67
C SER A 77 17.78 8.22 5.04
N LEU A 78 18.07 9.53 5.08
CA LEU A 78 18.04 10.31 6.33
C LEU A 78 16.66 10.36 6.98
N GLY A 79 15.59 10.55 6.19
CA GLY A 79 14.22 10.56 6.68
C GLY A 79 13.83 9.25 7.37
N ILE A 80 14.10 8.13 6.70
CA ILE A 80 13.86 6.78 7.23
C ILE A 80 14.71 6.54 8.48
N PHE A 81 15.99 6.92 8.48
CA PHE A 81 16.85 6.82 9.67
C PHE A 81 16.26 7.58 10.87
N LEU A 82 15.91 8.86 10.70
CA LEU A 82 15.39 9.68 11.79
C LEU A 82 14.01 9.22 12.28
N GLU A 83 13.16 8.71 11.38
CA GLU A 83 11.87 8.08 11.75
C GLU A 83 12.07 6.77 12.52
N GLN A 84 13.08 5.97 12.16
CA GLN A 84 13.40 4.72 12.84
C GLN A 84 14.12 4.92 14.18
N VAL A 85 14.80 6.05 14.38
CA VAL A 85 15.51 6.35 15.62
C VAL A 85 14.64 7.14 16.60
N GLY A 86 13.99 8.21 16.15
CA GLY A 86 13.15 9.07 17.01
C GLY A 86 11.71 8.58 17.18
N GLY A 87 10.91 9.31 17.94
CA GLY A 87 9.47 9.02 18.08
C GLY A 87 9.21 7.67 18.74
N LEU A 88 8.40 6.81 18.11
CA LEU A 88 8.17 5.43 18.55
C LEU A 88 9.23 4.44 18.00
N GLY A 89 10.33 4.95 17.44
CA GLY A 89 11.45 4.16 16.95
C GLY A 89 12.40 3.70 18.06
N LEU A 90 13.68 3.58 17.73
CA LEU A 90 14.73 3.02 18.59
C LEU A 90 14.78 3.65 19.97
N VAL A 91 14.70 4.98 20.09
CA VAL A 91 14.78 5.65 21.40
C VAL A 91 13.61 5.22 22.30
N TYR A 92 12.39 5.14 21.76
CA TYR A 92 11.24 4.63 22.50
C TYR A 92 11.39 3.16 22.85
N GLU A 93 11.82 2.33 21.90
CA GLU A 93 12.03 0.91 22.13
C GLU A 93 13.24 0.63 23.03
N LEU A 94 14.15 1.57 23.29
CA LEU A 94 15.20 1.44 24.31
C LEU A 94 14.76 1.97 25.68
N ALA A 95 13.77 2.86 25.74
CA ALA A 95 13.30 3.48 26.97
C ALA A 95 12.09 2.78 27.61
N SER A 96 11.30 2.04 26.83
CA SER A 96 10.07 1.38 27.29
C SER A 96 10.33 -0.06 27.77
N TYR A 97 9.45 -0.63 28.60
CA TYR A 97 9.48 -2.04 29.02
C TYR A 97 10.80 -2.42 29.72
N ARG A 98 11.11 -1.71 30.79
CA ARG A 98 12.32 -1.87 31.64
C ARG A 98 11.92 -1.93 33.11
N SER A 99 12.87 -2.36 33.96
CA SER A 99 12.74 -2.55 35.42
C SER A 99 12.13 -1.38 36.21
N ASP A 100 12.11 -0.19 35.63
CA ASP A 100 11.65 1.05 36.29
C ASP A 100 10.21 1.42 35.91
N ASP A 101 9.51 0.58 35.14
CA ASP A 101 8.12 0.82 34.75
C ASP A 101 7.16 0.66 35.95
N PRO A 102 6.13 1.53 36.08
CA PRO A 102 5.31 1.65 37.30
C PRO A 102 4.42 0.44 37.64
N ASP A 103 4.35 -0.56 36.75
CA ASP A 103 3.49 -1.74 36.84
C ASP A 103 4.27 -3.04 37.15
N GLU A 104 5.47 -2.93 37.73
CA GLU A 104 6.30 -4.08 38.10
C GLU A 104 5.97 -4.69 39.45
N PHE A 105 6.01 -6.03 39.50
CA PHE A 105 5.81 -6.82 40.71
C PHE A 105 7.16 -7.16 41.34
N SER A 106 7.27 -6.99 42.66
CA SER A 106 8.48 -7.35 43.38
C SER A 106 8.68 -8.88 43.39
N ARG A 107 9.94 -9.33 43.53
CA ARG A 107 10.24 -10.77 43.68
C ARG A 107 9.52 -11.41 44.86
N GLU A 108 9.24 -10.65 45.91
CA GLU A 108 8.48 -11.09 47.08
C GLU A 108 7.01 -11.32 46.73
N GLN A 109 6.37 -10.41 45.98
CA GLN A 109 4.99 -10.56 45.51
C GLN A 109 4.83 -11.76 44.57
N ILE A 110 5.83 -11.99 43.72
CA ILE A 110 5.86 -13.15 42.80
C ILE A 110 5.97 -14.45 43.58
N ALA A 111 6.87 -14.53 44.57
CA ALA A 111 7.02 -15.71 45.42
C ALA A 111 5.77 -15.98 46.29
N GLU A 112 5.12 -14.93 46.81
CA GLU A 112 3.86 -15.04 47.55
C GLU A 112 2.74 -15.58 46.66
N ALA A 113 2.60 -15.06 45.43
CA ALA A 113 1.66 -15.55 44.45
C ALA A 113 1.93 -17.02 44.06
N GLU A 114 3.20 -17.41 43.87
CA GLU A 114 3.58 -18.80 43.57
C GLU A 114 3.19 -19.74 44.73
N ALA A 115 3.54 -19.36 45.96
CA ALA A 115 3.21 -20.13 47.16
C ALA A 115 1.70 -20.28 47.33
N LEU A 116 0.94 -19.22 47.06
CA LEU A 116 -0.52 -19.22 47.14
C LEU A 116 -1.11 -20.21 46.12
N LEU A 117 -0.68 -20.16 44.86
CA LEU A 117 -1.14 -21.09 43.82
C LEU A 117 -0.77 -22.55 44.15
N ARG A 118 0.45 -22.80 44.64
CA ARG A 118 0.90 -24.14 45.02
C ARG A 118 0.09 -24.71 46.20
N ASN A 119 -0.25 -23.88 47.18
CA ASN A 119 -1.07 -24.30 48.32
C ASN A 119 -2.52 -24.60 47.89
N ALA A 120 -3.08 -23.80 46.98
CA ALA A 120 -4.43 -24.00 46.47
C ALA A 120 -4.60 -25.31 45.67
N GLN A 121 -3.54 -25.84 45.03
CA GLN A 121 -3.57 -27.15 44.35
C GLN A 121 -3.84 -28.35 45.28
N SER A 122 -3.74 -28.16 46.60
CA SER A 122 -4.03 -29.19 47.60
C SER A 122 -5.47 -29.14 48.14
N SER A 123 -6.27 -28.14 47.77
CA SER A 123 -7.68 -28.00 48.16
C SER A 123 -8.60 -28.48 47.04
N ASP A 124 -9.46 -29.46 47.33
CA ASP A 124 -10.42 -30.02 46.36
C ASP A 124 -11.74 -29.20 46.29
N GLU A 125 -11.92 -28.16 47.11
CA GLU A 125 -13.16 -27.36 47.21
C GLU A 125 -12.97 -25.90 46.71
N GLU A 126 -13.72 -25.50 45.66
CA GLU A 126 -13.69 -24.13 45.08
C GLU A 126 -14.16 -23.04 46.07
N GLU A 127 -14.91 -23.41 47.13
CA GLU A 127 -15.40 -22.48 48.16
C GLU A 127 -14.31 -22.09 49.19
N ASP A 128 -13.18 -22.82 49.22
CA ASP A 128 -12.07 -22.63 50.17
C ASP A 128 -10.81 -21.98 49.53
N LEU A 129 -10.95 -21.33 48.38
CA LEU A 129 -9.82 -20.67 47.73
C LEU A 129 -9.31 -19.47 48.56
N PRO A 130 -7.99 -19.36 48.79
CA PRO A 130 -7.41 -18.23 49.52
C PRO A 130 -7.71 -16.88 48.86
N GLU A 131 -7.89 -15.84 49.68
CA GLU A 131 -7.91 -14.44 49.22
C GLU A 131 -6.63 -14.14 48.43
N GLY A 132 -6.74 -13.54 47.24
CA GLY A 132 -5.58 -13.31 46.35
C GLY A 132 -5.35 -14.39 45.28
N TYR A 133 -6.10 -15.50 45.28
CA TYR A 133 -5.92 -16.59 44.31
C TYR A 133 -6.11 -16.15 42.86
N TRP A 134 -7.15 -15.36 42.58
CA TRP A 134 -7.44 -14.90 41.23
C TRP A 134 -6.40 -13.91 40.72
N GLU A 135 -5.89 -13.05 41.60
CA GLU A 135 -4.81 -12.11 41.33
C GLU A 135 -3.50 -12.86 41.03
N ALA A 136 -3.14 -13.85 41.86
CA ALA A 136 -1.97 -14.70 41.65
C ALA A 136 -2.08 -15.48 40.32
N ARG A 137 -3.27 -15.99 40.00
CA ARG A 137 -3.54 -16.66 38.73
C ARG A 137 -3.45 -15.71 37.54
N GLN A 138 -4.00 -14.49 37.66
CA GLN A 138 -3.91 -13.46 36.62
C GLN A 138 -2.46 -13.03 36.38
N LEU A 139 -1.66 -12.95 37.46
CA LEU A 139 -0.22 -12.67 37.38
C LEU A 139 0.51 -13.72 36.53
N ARG A 140 0.25 -15.01 36.80
CA ARG A 140 0.82 -16.16 36.05
C ARG A 140 0.34 -16.25 34.61
N GLU A 141 -0.97 -16.11 34.38
CA GLU A 141 -1.61 -16.45 33.09
C GLU A 141 -1.71 -15.28 32.11
N SER A 142 -1.56 -14.03 32.56
CA SER A 142 -1.79 -12.85 31.74
C SER A 142 -0.69 -11.80 31.88
N ILE A 143 -0.43 -11.34 33.11
CA ILE A 143 0.39 -10.14 33.34
C ILE A 143 1.87 -10.40 33.03
N LEU A 144 2.49 -11.39 33.66
CA LEU A 144 3.92 -11.70 33.43
C LEU A 144 4.20 -12.15 31.98
N PRO A 145 3.39 -13.04 31.36
CA PRO A 145 3.52 -13.33 29.94
C PRO A 145 3.46 -12.06 29.08
N ASP A 146 2.45 -11.22 29.26
CA ASP A 146 2.30 -10.02 28.44
C ASP A 146 3.48 -9.04 28.59
N GLN A 147 3.98 -8.83 29.81
CA GLN A 147 5.18 -8.03 30.06
C GLN A 147 6.42 -8.60 29.38
N LEU A 148 6.68 -9.91 29.54
CA LEU A 148 7.82 -10.60 28.91
C LEU A 148 7.80 -10.42 27.39
N TRP A 149 6.65 -10.63 26.77
CA TRP A 149 6.55 -10.62 25.32
C TRP A 149 6.58 -9.21 24.72
N ARG A 150 5.98 -8.22 25.39
CA ARG A 150 6.11 -6.81 25.00
C ARG A 150 7.55 -6.31 25.11
N ALA A 151 8.24 -6.63 26.21
CA ALA A 151 9.65 -6.29 26.39
C ALA A 151 10.52 -6.94 25.30
N ALA A 152 10.23 -8.18 24.93
CA ALA A 152 11.01 -8.90 23.95
C ALA A 152 10.69 -8.46 22.51
N ASP A 153 9.46 -8.02 22.23
CA ASP A 153 9.09 -7.39 20.95
C ASP A 153 9.81 -6.05 20.80
N SER A 154 9.82 -5.28 21.87
CA SER A 154 10.54 -4.02 21.97
C SER A 154 12.04 -4.21 21.70
N LEU A 155 12.66 -5.22 22.32
CA LEU A 155 14.06 -5.56 22.07
C LEU A 155 14.32 -6.01 20.62
N ARG A 156 13.44 -6.83 20.04
CA ARG A 156 13.54 -7.28 18.65
C ARG A 156 13.42 -6.14 17.64
N LEU A 157 12.54 -5.17 17.91
CA LEU A 157 12.36 -3.96 17.11
C LEU A 157 13.61 -3.08 17.19
N ALA A 158 14.12 -2.81 18.40
CA ALA A 158 15.36 -2.07 18.62
C ALA A 158 16.53 -2.72 17.88
N TRP A 159 16.68 -4.05 17.98
CA TRP A 159 17.74 -4.77 17.29
C TRP A 159 17.60 -4.77 15.77
N GLY A 160 16.37 -4.75 15.25
CA GLY A 160 16.11 -4.57 13.82
C GLY A 160 16.65 -3.25 13.28
N VAL A 161 16.50 -2.15 14.05
CA VAL A 161 17.07 -0.84 13.69
C VAL A 161 18.59 -0.85 13.82
N ILE A 162 19.15 -1.41 14.88
CA ILE A 162 20.61 -1.44 15.10
C ILE A 162 21.32 -2.31 14.07
N SER A 163 20.73 -3.45 13.69
CA SER A 163 21.26 -4.30 12.62
C SER A 163 21.33 -3.56 11.28
N ARG A 164 20.40 -2.62 11.04
CA ARG A 164 20.40 -1.74 9.87
C ARG A 164 21.40 -0.60 9.98
N TYR A 165 21.69 -0.10 11.17
CA TYR A 165 22.60 1.01 11.43
C TYR A 165 23.67 0.62 12.47
N PRO A 166 24.72 -0.13 12.06
CA PRO A 166 25.65 -0.74 13.01
C PRO A 166 26.42 0.25 13.91
N TRP A 167 26.57 1.51 13.49
CA TRP A 167 27.22 2.54 14.31
C TRP A 167 26.41 2.93 15.56
N LEU A 168 25.12 2.57 15.63
CA LEU A 168 24.28 2.75 16.82
C LEU A 168 24.58 1.71 17.91
N GLU A 169 25.24 0.59 17.58
CA GLU A 169 25.38 -0.57 18.47
C GLU A 169 26.06 -0.20 19.80
N GLN A 170 27.21 0.46 19.74
CA GLN A 170 27.97 0.81 20.95
C GLN A 170 27.21 1.76 21.87
N TRP A 171 26.45 2.70 21.30
CA TRP A 171 25.64 3.67 22.06
C TRP A 171 24.42 2.99 22.69
N ALA A 172 23.72 2.12 21.96
CA ALA A 172 22.54 1.42 22.45
C ALA A 172 22.87 0.27 23.42
N ARG A 173 24.11 -0.23 23.42
CA ARG A 173 24.55 -1.43 24.16
C ARG A 173 24.13 -1.44 25.63
N PRO A 174 24.34 -0.38 26.43
CA PRO A 174 23.97 -0.40 27.85
C PRO A 174 22.46 -0.60 28.07
N ALA A 175 21.62 0.05 27.26
CA ALA A 175 20.17 -0.08 27.34
C ALA A 175 19.68 -1.45 26.84
N LEU A 176 20.33 -2.01 25.80
CA LEU A 176 20.04 -3.37 25.34
C LEU A 176 20.41 -4.42 26.38
N ASP A 177 21.58 -4.30 27.01
CA ASP A 177 22.06 -5.24 28.02
C ASP A 177 21.14 -5.20 29.26
N GLU A 178 20.71 -4.01 29.70
CA GLU A 178 19.75 -3.85 30.80
C GLU A 178 18.38 -4.46 30.46
N LYS A 179 17.85 -4.20 29.26
CA LYS A 179 16.58 -4.80 28.82
C LYS A 179 16.68 -6.31 28.68
N THR A 180 17.81 -6.83 28.20
CA THR A 180 18.07 -8.27 28.12
C THR A 180 18.09 -8.89 29.52
N ALA A 181 18.71 -8.23 30.50
CA ALA A 181 18.70 -8.67 31.89
C ALA A 181 17.27 -8.64 32.48
N HIS A 182 16.50 -7.58 32.22
CA HIS A 182 15.10 -7.50 32.65
C HIS A 182 14.23 -8.61 32.05
N LEU A 183 14.44 -8.95 30.76
CA LEU A 183 13.77 -10.08 30.11
C LEU A 183 14.12 -11.42 30.75
N GLU A 184 15.38 -11.62 31.10
CA GLU A 184 15.80 -12.83 31.83
C GLU A 184 15.20 -12.88 33.24
N ASP A 185 15.04 -11.75 33.92
CA ASP A 185 14.37 -11.65 35.21
C ASP A 185 12.87 -11.97 35.11
N LEU A 186 12.18 -11.48 34.07
CA LEU A 186 10.78 -11.81 33.79
C LEU A 186 10.62 -13.29 33.42
N ARG A 187 11.51 -13.83 32.57
CA ARG A 187 11.51 -15.26 32.20
C ARG A 187 11.72 -16.13 33.44
N SER A 188 12.68 -15.78 34.28
CA SER A 188 13.01 -16.50 35.52
C SER A 188 11.88 -16.39 36.55
N SER A 189 11.20 -15.25 36.62
CA SER A 189 10.01 -15.07 37.45
C SER A 189 8.85 -15.94 36.99
N LEU A 190 8.59 -16.00 35.68
CA LEU A 190 7.56 -16.86 35.13
C LEU A 190 7.89 -18.35 35.32
N ALA A 191 9.17 -18.72 35.21
CA ALA A 191 9.66 -20.08 35.46
C ALA A 191 9.38 -20.59 36.88
N GLN A 192 9.25 -19.72 37.88
CA GLN A 192 8.89 -20.11 39.26
C GLN A 192 7.48 -20.69 39.35
N PHE A 193 6.55 -20.23 38.50
CA PHE A 193 5.18 -20.76 38.45
C PHE A 193 5.04 -22.07 37.68
N ILE A 194 6.12 -22.53 37.04
CA ILE A 194 6.06 -23.66 36.11
C ILE A 194 6.63 -24.90 36.79
N ASP A 195 5.79 -25.92 36.95
CA ASP A 195 6.22 -27.24 37.40
C ASP A 195 6.78 -28.03 36.20
N PRO A 196 8.08 -28.38 36.17
CA PRO A 196 8.65 -29.20 35.10
C PRO A 196 7.97 -30.56 34.93
N ARG A 197 7.42 -31.13 36.01
CA ARG A 197 6.67 -32.39 35.92
C ARG A 197 5.39 -32.21 35.12
N ALA A 198 4.71 -31.09 35.30
CA ALA A 198 3.51 -30.75 34.55
C ALA A 198 3.79 -30.61 33.04
N LEU A 199 4.93 -30.02 32.66
CA LEU A 199 5.34 -29.95 31.26
C LEU A 199 5.60 -31.33 30.64
N LEU A 200 6.21 -32.23 31.40
CA LEU A 200 6.46 -33.61 30.99
C LEU A 200 5.16 -34.40 30.86
N GLU A 201 4.24 -34.29 31.84
CA GLU A 201 2.89 -34.86 31.77
C GLU A 201 2.15 -34.43 30.50
N SER A 202 2.20 -33.14 30.16
CA SER A 202 1.58 -32.61 28.94
C SER A 202 2.24 -33.14 27.66
N ALA A 203 3.56 -33.35 27.66
CA ALA A 203 4.28 -33.95 26.53
C ALA A 203 3.92 -35.44 26.35
N VAL A 204 3.86 -36.19 27.45
CA VAL A 204 3.41 -37.58 27.48
C VAL A 204 1.96 -37.71 26.99
N ALA A 205 1.05 -36.86 27.46
CA ALA A 205 -0.34 -36.86 27.01
C ALA A 205 -0.49 -36.57 25.50
N PHE A 206 0.50 -35.92 24.88
CA PHE A 206 0.55 -35.68 23.44
C PHE A 206 1.04 -36.91 22.67
N VAL A 207 2.15 -37.52 23.10
CA VAL A 207 2.78 -38.65 22.40
C VAL A 207 2.02 -39.96 22.64
N ASP A 208 1.59 -40.22 23.87
CA ASP A 208 0.97 -41.49 24.25
C ASP A 208 -0.52 -41.56 23.84
N PRO A 209 -0.97 -42.72 23.35
CA PRO A 209 -2.39 -42.99 23.15
C PRO A 209 -3.09 -43.09 24.50
N LEU A 210 -4.17 -42.31 24.67
CA LEU A 210 -4.99 -42.39 25.88
C LEU A 210 -5.64 -43.77 26.05
N PRO A 211 -5.89 -44.20 27.31
CA PRO A 211 -6.60 -45.44 27.59
C PRO A 211 -7.92 -45.54 26.80
N PRO A 212 -8.31 -46.74 26.34
CA PRO A 212 -9.58 -46.93 25.65
C PRO A 212 -10.76 -46.54 26.54
N LEU A 213 -11.83 -46.01 25.93
CA LEU A 213 -13.04 -45.64 26.66
C LEU A 213 -13.66 -46.87 27.34
N PRO A 214 -14.13 -46.75 28.60
CA PRO A 214 -14.74 -47.86 29.30
C PRO A 214 -16.06 -48.29 28.64
N THR A 215 -16.41 -49.57 28.80
CA THR A 215 -17.73 -50.09 28.43
C THR A 215 -18.85 -49.35 29.20
N PRO A 216 -20.03 -49.13 28.60
CA PRO A 216 -21.09 -48.33 29.19
C PRO A 216 -21.52 -48.89 30.55
N GLN A 217 -21.25 -48.12 31.61
CA GLN A 217 -21.65 -48.48 32.98
C GLN A 217 -23.09 -48.03 33.25
N PRO A 218 -23.81 -48.69 34.17
CA PRO A 218 -25.17 -48.26 34.56
C PRO A 218 -25.25 -46.79 34.98
N ALA A 219 -24.21 -46.26 35.62
CA ALA A 219 -24.11 -44.86 36.06
C ALA A 219 -24.10 -43.83 34.91
N LEU A 220 -23.80 -44.24 33.68
CA LEU A 220 -23.76 -43.37 32.50
C LEU A 220 -25.06 -43.43 31.65
N GLN A 221 -25.97 -44.36 31.95
CA GLN A 221 -27.27 -44.47 31.28
C GLN A 221 -28.10 -43.16 31.28
N PRO A 222 -28.03 -42.29 32.30
CA PRO A 222 -28.73 -41.01 32.25
C PRO A 222 -28.35 -40.16 31.03
N LEU A 223 -27.10 -40.25 30.54
CA LEU A 223 -26.58 -39.45 29.43
C LEU A 223 -27.16 -39.83 28.06
N GLY A 224 -27.86 -40.97 27.95
CA GLY A 224 -28.55 -41.39 26.74
C GLY A 224 -28.32 -42.86 26.37
N ASN A 225 -28.57 -43.19 25.10
CA ASN A 225 -28.26 -44.53 24.57
C ASN A 225 -26.74 -44.73 24.43
N GLU A 226 -26.30 -45.97 24.19
CA GLU A 226 -24.86 -46.32 24.12
C GLU A 226 -24.06 -45.43 23.16
N HIS A 227 -24.65 -45.07 22.00
CA HIS A 227 -24.02 -44.21 21.03
C HIS A 227 -23.84 -42.77 21.55
N GLN A 228 -24.86 -42.21 22.21
CA GLN A 228 -24.80 -40.88 22.82
C GLN A 228 -23.78 -40.83 23.95
N VAL A 229 -23.74 -41.85 24.82
CA VAL A 229 -22.73 -41.99 25.86
C VAL A 229 -21.33 -41.97 25.22
N ARG A 230 -21.09 -42.79 24.20
CA ARG A 230 -19.79 -42.84 23.51
C ARG A 230 -19.39 -41.49 22.91
N GLN A 231 -20.33 -40.76 22.28
CA GLN A 231 -20.06 -39.42 21.74
C GLN A 231 -19.67 -38.41 22.83
N VAL A 232 -20.37 -38.42 23.97
CA VAL A 232 -20.07 -37.55 25.11
C VAL A 232 -18.68 -37.88 25.66
N LEU A 233 -18.37 -39.17 25.85
CA LEU A 233 -17.07 -39.61 26.36
C LEU A 233 -15.91 -39.30 25.39
N GLU A 234 -16.13 -39.42 24.07
CA GLU A 234 -15.12 -39.04 23.06
C GLU A 234 -14.85 -37.53 23.06
N ARG A 235 -15.90 -36.71 23.14
CA ARG A 235 -15.76 -35.26 23.23
C ARG A 235 -15.06 -34.86 24.52
N LEU A 236 -15.47 -35.45 25.64
CA LEU A 236 -14.82 -35.31 26.94
C LEU A 236 -13.33 -35.62 26.85
N ARG A 237 -12.97 -36.80 26.33
CA ARG A 237 -11.58 -37.23 26.16
C ARG A 237 -10.79 -36.22 25.33
N ARG A 238 -11.37 -35.73 24.23
CA ARG A 238 -10.74 -34.73 23.35
C ARG A 238 -10.53 -33.39 24.06
N ASP A 239 -11.54 -32.88 24.75
CA ASP A 239 -11.50 -31.57 25.40
C ASP A 239 -10.55 -31.59 26.61
N TRP A 240 -10.58 -32.65 27.41
CA TRP A 240 -9.61 -32.87 28.49
C TRP A 240 -8.19 -33.00 27.96
N ARG A 241 -7.95 -33.84 26.94
CA ARG A 241 -6.63 -34.01 26.32
C ARG A 241 -6.11 -32.69 25.78
N ARG A 242 -6.94 -31.93 25.07
CA ARG A 242 -6.59 -30.61 24.53
C ARG A 242 -6.19 -29.65 25.65
N SER A 243 -6.94 -29.62 26.75
CA SER A 243 -6.61 -28.77 27.91
C SER A 243 -5.28 -29.13 28.55
N VAL A 244 -4.97 -30.43 28.69
CA VAL A 244 -3.69 -30.89 29.26
C VAL A 244 -2.55 -30.59 28.30
N VAL A 245 -2.67 -30.99 27.03
CA VAL A 245 -1.64 -30.84 26.01
C VAL A 245 -1.22 -29.37 25.87
N HIS A 246 -2.14 -28.42 25.73
CA HIS A 246 -1.77 -27.02 25.53
C HIS A 246 -1.50 -26.24 26.84
N GLY A 247 -1.77 -26.83 28.01
CA GLY A 247 -1.53 -26.21 29.31
C GLY A 247 -0.14 -26.51 29.87
N TRP A 248 0.42 -25.55 30.64
CA TRP A 248 1.65 -25.73 31.42
C TRP A 248 1.40 -26.23 32.86
N THR A 249 0.14 -26.35 33.28
CA THR A 249 -0.25 -26.73 34.66
C THR A 249 -0.51 -28.23 34.79
N GLY A 250 -0.27 -28.98 33.71
CA GLY A 250 -0.32 -30.43 33.68
C GLY A 250 -1.72 -30.98 33.91
N VAL A 251 -1.78 -32.20 34.44
CA VAL A 251 -3.07 -32.86 34.70
C VAL A 251 -3.81 -32.32 35.94
N ALA A 252 -3.12 -31.58 36.81
CA ALA A 252 -3.65 -31.11 38.09
C ALA A 252 -4.70 -30.00 37.91
N GLU A 253 -4.37 -28.94 37.16
CA GLU A 253 -5.26 -27.79 36.92
C GLU A 253 -5.93 -27.83 35.54
N SER A 254 -6.03 -28.99 34.90
CA SER A 254 -6.69 -29.14 33.60
C SER A 254 -8.10 -28.54 33.66
N GLN A 255 -8.41 -27.55 32.80
CA GLN A 255 -9.68 -26.83 32.75
C GLN A 255 -10.80 -27.73 32.17
N TYR A 256 -11.19 -28.72 32.95
CA TYR A 256 -12.26 -29.63 32.62
C TYR A 256 -13.34 -29.59 33.70
N SER A 257 -14.60 -29.50 33.27
CA SER A 257 -15.75 -29.53 34.17
C SER A 257 -16.61 -30.75 33.85
N GLY A 258 -16.56 -31.76 34.73
CA GLY A 258 -17.49 -32.89 34.76
C GLY A 258 -18.94 -32.43 34.73
N TYR A 259 -19.20 -31.34 35.47
CA TYR A 259 -20.48 -30.66 35.48
C TYR A 259 -20.89 -30.18 34.08
N ARG A 260 -20.02 -29.49 33.33
CA ARG A 260 -20.34 -29.00 31.98
C ARG A 260 -20.66 -30.13 31.01
N ALA A 261 -19.90 -31.22 31.03
CA ALA A 261 -20.14 -32.37 30.15
C ALA A 261 -21.51 -33.04 30.43
N VAL A 262 -21.85 -33.21 31.71
CA VAL A 262 -23.14 -33.76 32.15
C VAL A 262 -24.29 -32.78 31.86
N TYR A 263 -24.08 -31.49 32.10
CA TYR A 263 -25.08 -30.43 31.87
C TYR A 263 -25.39 -30.27 30.37
N GLU A 264 -24.39 -30.28 29.50
CA GLU A 264 -24.58 -30.20 28.05
C GLU A 264 -25.36 -31.42 27.52
N ALA A 265 -25.16 -32.61 28.10
CA ALA A 265 -25.86 -33.84 27.70
C ALA A 265 -27.29 -33.96 28.26
N LEU A 266 -27.51 -33.60 29.53
CA LEU A 266 -28.79 -33.77 30.23
C LEU A 266 -29.70 -32.53 30.21
N GLY A 267 -29.14 -31.34 29.97
CA GLY A 267 -29.81 -30.07 30.13
C GLY A 267 -30.33 -29.87 31.56
N ARG A 268 -31.62 -29.54 31.70
CA ARG A 268 -32.27 -29.31 33.01
C ARG A 268 -32.66 -30.61 33.76
N LYS A 269 -32.44 -31.80 33.20
CA LYS A 269 -32.83 -33.08 33.83
C LYS A 269 -31.87 -33.40 34.98
N ARG A 270 -32.41 -33.57 36.19
CA ARG A 270 -31.62 -33.77 37.44
C ARG A 270 -31.41 -35.22 37.85
N LYS A 271 -32.22 -36.17 37.35
CA LYS A 271 -32.20 -37.57 37.81
C LYS A 271 -30.97 -38.30 37.22
N GLY A 272 -30.11 -38.84 38.08
CA GLY A 272 -28.89 -39.55 37.68
C GLY A 272 -27.70 -38.66 37.30
N ALA A 273 -27.84 -37.33 37.37
CA ALA A 273 -26.76 -36.40 37.02
C ALA A 273 -25.56 -36.48 37.96
N ALA A 274 -25.80 -36.69 39.27
CA ALA A 274 -24.73 -36.86 40.25
C ALA A 274 -23.94 -38.15 40.01
N GLU A 275 -24.63 -39.27 39.79
CA GLU A 275 -24.00 -40.57 39.50
C GLU A 275 -23.18 -40.53 38.19
N ALA A 276 -23.72 -39.89 37.13
CA ALA A 276 -22.99 -39.71 35.89
C ALA A 276 -21.76 -38.81 36.05
N ARG A 277 -21.86 -37.76 36.87
CA ARG A 277 -20.73 -36.87 37.18
C ARG A 277 -19.63 -37.63 37.93
N THR A 278 -19.97 -38.38 38.98
CA THR A 278 -18.99 -39.19 39.73
C THR A 278 -18.30 -40.19 38.82
N ALA A 279 -19.03 -40.90 37.95
CA ALA A 279 -18.44 -41.84 37.00
C ALA A 279 -17.49 -41.17 35.99
N ILE A 280 -17.83 -39.96 35.53
CA ILE A 280 -16.97 -39.14 34.67
C ILE A 280 -15.71 -38.68 35.41
N ASP A 281 -15.86 -38.20 36.66
CA ASP A 281 -14.74 -37.71 37.48
C ASP A 281 -13.77 -38.86 37.82
N ASP A 282 -14.28 -40.06 38.10
CA ASP A 282 -13.47 -41.27 38.31
C ASP A 282 -12.68 -41.66 37.05
N MET A 283 -13.31 -41.55 35.88
CA MET A 283 -12.65 -41.84 34.60
C MET A 283 -11.55 -40.83 34.28
N VAL A 284 -11.81 -39.53 34.48
CA VAL A 284 -10.79 -38.50 34.32
C VAL A 284 -9.65 -38.72 35.32
N ARG A 285 -9.95 -39.08 36.58
CA ARG A 285 -8.92 -39.43 37.58
C ARG A 285 -8.03 -40.59 37.12
N ALA A 286 -8.60 -41.61 36.49
CA ALA A 286 -7.83 -42.72 35.91
C ALA A 286 -6.91 -42.25 34.77
N TRP A 287 -7.39 -41.36 33.88
CA TRP A 287 -6.55 -40.78 32.82
C TRP A 287 -5.41 -39.94 33.38
N ARG A 288 -5.68 -39.11 34.40
CA ARG A 288 -4.64 -38.33 35.12
C ARG A 288 -3.59 -39.26 35.72
N GLY A 289 -4.01 -40.37 36.33
CA GLY A 289 -3.11 -41.38 36.91
C GLY A 289 -2.22 -42.05 35.86
N ALA A 290 -2.78 -42.42 34.71
CA ALA A 290 -2.03 -43.03 33.61
C ALA A 290 -0.95 -42.08 33.06
N VAL A 291 -1.29 -40.82 32.79
CA VAL A 291 -0.32 -39.81 32.32
C VAL A 291 0.79 -39.59 33.35
N ARG A 292 0.44 -39.48 34.64
CA ARG A 292 1.42 -39.35 35.73
C ARG A 292 2.38 -40.53 35.81
N GLN A 293 1.86 -41.74 35.64
CA GLN A 293 2.69 -42.94 35.66
C GLN A 293 3.68 -42.95 34.48
N SER A 294 3.20 -42.74 33.25
CA SER A 294 4.06 -42.64 32.07
C SER A 294 5.12 -41.52 32.21
N ALA A 295 4.74 -40.36 32.73
CA ALA A 295 5.67 -39.25 32.97
C ALA A 295 6.73 -39.59 34.04
N ALA A 296 6.36 -40.33 35.08
CA ALA A 296 7.31 -40.80 36.10
C ALA A 296 8.28 -41.86 35.56
N GLU A 297 7.80 -42.76 34.69
CA GLU A 297 8.63 -43.75 34.00
C GLU A 297 9.66 -43.06 33.08
N GLU A 298 9.23 -42.05 32.31
CA GLU A 298 10.11 -41.27 31.44
C GLU A 298 11.12 -40.44 32.24
N HIS A 299 10.70 -39.80 33.33
CA HIS A 299 11.60 -39.03 34.20
C HIS A 299 12.67 -39.92 34.88
N GLY A 300 12.34 -41.18 35.15
CA GLY A 300 13.27 -42.17 35.71
C GLY A 300 14.17 -42.86 34.67
N SER A 301 13.93 -42.63 33.37
CA SER A 301 14.72 -43.19 32.28
C SER A 301 16.10 -42.50 32.19
N ALA A 302 17.16 -43.28 31.96
CA ALA A 302 18.53 -42.78 31.84
C ALA A 302 18.85 -42.19 30.44
N THR A 303 17.85 -41.78 29.69
CA THR A 303 18.02 -41.16 28.37
C THR A 303 18.58 -39.76 28.49
N ALA A 304 19.59 -39.43 27.68
CA ALA A 304 20.20 -38.12 27.68
C ALA A 304 19.22 -37.05 27.15
N ASP A 305 19.29 -35.85 27.74
CA ASP A 305 18.57 -34.67 27.23
C ASP A 305 18.98 -34.35 25.79
N ARG A 306 18.05 -33.77 25.04
CA ARG A 306 18.24 -33.31 23.66
C ARG A 306 18.31 -31.79 23.62
N LEU A 307 19.12 -31.27 22.70
CA LEU A 307 19.26 -29.84 22.46
C LEU A 307 18.40 -29.41 21.26
N ILE A 308 17.48 -28.48 21.49
CA ILE A 308 16.56 -27.95 20.48
C ILE A 308 16.77 -26.43 20.35
N VAL A 309 16.99 -25.95 19.13
CA VAL A 309 16.90 -24.52 18.83
C VAL A 309 15.48 -24.21 18.39
N ALA A 310 14.80 -23.35 19.15
CA ALA A 310 13.46 -22.90 18.87
C ALA A 310 13.47 -21.44 18.38
N SER A 311 12.82 -21.20 17.24
CA SER A 311 12.60 -19.88 16.65
C SER A 311 11.21 -19.38 17.02
N ILE A 312 11.16 -18.31 17.81
CA ILE A 312 9.92 -17.70 18.28
C ILE A 312 9.35 -16.82 17.15
N PRO A 313 8.05 -16.96 16.82
CA PRO A 313 7.42 -16.13 15.80
C PRO A 313 7.45 -14.64 16.17
N PHE A 314 7.62 -13.80 15.15
CA PHE A 314 7.55 -12.35 15.25
C PHE A 314 6.68 -11.81 14.12
N ARG A 315 5.64 -11.04 14.45
CA ARG A 315 4.83 -10.32 13.46
C ARG A 315 5.15 -8.84 13.55
N GLN A 316 5.79 -8.32 12.51
CA GLN A 316 5.97 -6.89 12.35
C GLN A 316 4.60 -6.30 11.98
N HIS A 317 3.95 -5.63 12.94
CA HIS A 317 2.61 -5.10 12.72
C HIS A 317 2.67 -3.81 11.88
N ALA A 318 1.79 -3.71 10.89
CA ALA A 318 1.47 -2.43 10.27
C ALA A 318 0.74 -1.57 11.31
N GLU A 319 1.32 -0.41 11.61
CA GLU A 319 0.82 0.49 12.64
C GLU A 319 -0.52 1.12 12.22
N GLU A 320 -1.64 0.49 12.58
CA GLU A 320 -2.92 1.18 12.63
C GLU A 320 -3.00 1.97 13.95
N PRO A 321 -3.13 3.31 13.91
CA PRO A 321 -3.22 4.12 15.13
C PRO A 321 -4.51 3.80 15.89
N GLY A 322 -4.39 3.31 17.13
CA GLY A 322 -5.51 3.20 18.08
C GLY A 322 -5.95 1.79 18.46
N HIS A 323 -5.32 0.74 17.93
CA HIS A 323 -5.52 -0.62 18.42
C HIS A 323 -4.34 -1.05 19.31
N GLU A 324 -4.66 -1.53 20.52
CA GLU A 324 -3.69 -2.18 21.40
C GLU A 324 -2.98 -3.30 20.64
N ARG A 325 -1.65 -3.37 20.75
CA ARG A 325 -0.82 -4.41 20.12
C ARG A 325 -1.38 -5.78 20.54
N PRO A 326 -1.98 -6.60 19.65
CA PRO A 326 -2.41 -7.94 20.04
C PRO A 326 -1.15 -8.74 20.37
N SER A 327 -1.09 -9.25 21.60
CA SER A 327 0.15 -9.80 22.14
C SER A 327 0.48 -11.14 21.48
N ILE A 328 1.69 -11.26 20.93
CA ILE A 328 2.14 -12.45 20.16
C ILE A 328 2.07 -13.73 20.99
N TRP A 329 2.09 -13.66 22.33
CA TRP A 329 1.93 -14.84 23.18
C TRP A 329 0.59 -15.54 23.01
N GLN A 330 -0.44 -14.88 22.47
CA GLN A 330 -1.68 -15.54 22.08
C GLN A 330 -1.49 -16.54 20.92
N SER A 331 -0.36 -16.46 20.20
CA SER A 331 0.02 -17.43 19.17
C SER A 331 0.82 -18.62 19.71
N LEU A 332 1.38 -18.52 20.92
CA LEU A 332 2.05 -19.63 21.59
C LEU A 332 1.08 -20.30 22.55
N SER A 333 1.11 -21.63 22.64
CA SER A 333 0.36 -22.31 23.69
C SER A 333 1.02 -22.05 25.06
N PRO A 334 0.24 -22.03 26.17
CA PRO A 334 0.80 -21.96 27.52
C PRO A 334 1.89 -23.03 27.77
N TRP A 335 1.72 -24.24 27.24
CA TRP A 335 2.75 -25.29 27.33
C TRP A 335 4.08 -24.88 26.67
N GLN A 336 4.04 -24.33 25.46
CA GLN A 336 5.23 -23.86 24.74
C GLN A 336 5.94 -22.73 25.50
N LEU A 337 5.17 -21.79 26.05
CA LEU A 337 5.70 -20.74 26.91
C LEU A 337 6.37 -21.34 28.16
N GLY A 338 5.74 -22.33 28.77
CA GLY A 338 6.27 -23.05 29.92
C GLY A 338 7.62 -23.71 29.63
N VAL A 339 7.73 -24.39 28.49
CA VAL A 339 8.98 -25.01 28.04
C VAL A 339 10.08 -23.96 27.81
N ILE A 340 9.76 -22.85 27.14
CA ILE A 340 10.73 -21.76 26.92
C ILE A 340 11.21 -21.17 28.26
N CYS A 341 10.29 -20.90 29.19
CA CYS A 341 10.66 -20.27 30.45
C CYS A 341 11.49 -21.20 31.34
N HIS A 342 11.16 -22.49 31.42
CA HIS A 342 11.82 -23.43 32.33
C HIS A 342 13.07 -24.11 31.73
N HIS A 343 13.03 -24.52 30.46
CA HIS A 343 14.08 -25.37 29.85
C HIS A 343 15.10 -24.60 28.98
N ALA A 344 14.99 -23.27 28.88
CA ALA A 344 15.98 -22.46 28.16
C ALA A 344 17.34 -22.48 28.88
N VAL A 345 18.38 -22.91 28.17
CA VAL A 345 19.78 -22.86 28.63
C VAL A 345 20.55 -21.68 28.04
N ALA A 346 20.07 -21.13 26.92
CA ALA A 346 20.56 -19.88 26.35
C ALA A 346 19.45 -19.22 25.52
N VAL A 347 19.38 -17.88 25.55
CA VAL A 347 18.37 -17.11 24.81
C VAL A 347 19.03 -15.95 24.07
N ASP A 348 18.72 -15.81 22.78
CA ASP A 348 18.95 -14.61 22.00
C ASP A 348 17.61 -13.92 21.75
N TRP A 349 17.20 -13.07 22.69
CA TRP A 349 15.95 -12.31 22.60
C TRP A 349 15.93 -11.38 21.38
N ALA A 350 17.10 -10.85 21.01
CA ALA A 350 17.25 -9.91 19.91
C ALA A 350 16.96 -10.57 18.56
N ARG A 351 17.26 -11.87 18.42
CA ARG A 351 16.91 -12.69 17.23
C ARG A 351 15.70 -13.59 17.43
N ARG A 352 15.05 -13.56 18.60
CA ARG A 352 13.91 -14.43 18.94
C ARG A 352 14.24 -15.93 18.88
N ARG A 353 15.41 -16.30 19.42
CA ARG A 353 15.87 -17.69 19.44
C ARG A 353 16.20 -18.18 20.82
N VAL A 354 15.85 -19.43 21.08
CA VAL A 354 16.06 -20.08 22.37
C VAL A 354 16.72 -21.43 22.14
N LEU A 355 17.75 -21.73 22.92
CA LEU A 355 18.34 -23.06 23.02
C LEU A 355 17.73 -23.74 24.24
N LEU A 356 17.05 -24.85 24.00
CA LEU A 356 16.35 -25.65 24.99
C LEU A 356 17.13 -26.93 25.26
N GLN A 357 17.26 -27.30 26.53
CA GLN A 357 17.71 -28.62 26.96
C GLN A 357 16.55 -29.35 27.61
N VAL A 358 16.05 -30.38 26.93
CA VAL A 358 14.77 -31.03 27.25
C VAL A 358 14.87 -32.55 27.18
N SER A 359 13.97 -33.25 27.87
CA SER A 359 13.87 -34.71 27.79
C SER A 359 13.45 -35.18 26.39
N PRO A 360 13.71 -36.44 26.02
CA PRO A 360 13.37 -36.97 24.70
C PRO A 360 11.90 -36.77 24.30
N VAL A 361 10.95 -37.03 25.21
CA VAL A 361 9.51 -36.88 24.94
C VAL A 361 9.09 -35.42 24.72
N ILE A 362 9.71 -34.46 25.43
CA ILE A 362 9.47 -33.03 25.18
C ILE A 362 10.04 -32.63 23.81
N ALA A 363 11.24 -33.11 23.46
CA ALA A 363 11.83 -32.86 22.14
C ALA A 363 10.99 -33.46 21.00
N GLU A 364 10.51 -34.70 21.14
CA GLU A 364 9.63 -35.33 20.16
C GLU A 364 8.38 -34.51 19.91
N ARG A 365 7.75 -34.00 20.98
CA ARG A 365 6.61 -33.10 20.85
C ARG A 365 6.97 -31.80 20.14
N LEU A 366 8.05 -31.13 20.54
CA LEU A 366 8.50 -29.88 19.92
C LEU A 366 8.80 -30.03 18.41
N LEU A 367 9.29 -31.19 18.00
CA LEU A 367 9.61 -31.50 16.60
C LEU A 367 8.41 -31.99 15.79
N ALA A 368 7.38 -32.53 16.45
CA ALA A 368 6.15 -33.01 15.80
C ALA A 368 5.07 -31.92 15.66
N GLU A 369 5.13 -30.85 16.45
CA GLU A 369 4.16 -29.75 16.47
C GLU A 369 4.59 -28.65 15.47
N ASP A 370 3.87 -28.51 14.37
CA ASP A 370 4.25 -27.63 13.23
C ASP A 370 3.63 -26.21 13.30
N GLU A 371 2.89 -25.88 14.38
CA GLU A 371 1.89 -24.80 14.30
C GLU A 371 2.36 -23.39 14.69
N ALA A 372 3.47 -23.21 15.42
CA ALA A 372 3.92 -21.85 15.84
C ALA A 372 5.42 -21.65 16.07
N LEU A 373 6.13 -22.63 16.65
CA LEU A 373 7.57 -22.56 16.92
C LEU A 373 8.35 -23.29 15.83
N GLY A 374 9.34 -22.62 15.23
CA GLY A 374 10.28 -23.29 14.33
C GLY A 374 11.35 -24.02 15.13
N CYS A 375 11.21 -25.34 15.31
CA CYS A 375 12.12 -26.15 16.11
C CYS A 375 13.10 -26.96 15.24
N VAL A 376 14.38 -26.95 15.60
CA VAL A 376 15.41 -27.77 14.94
C VAL A 376 16.29 -28.41 16.01
N GLU A 377 16.53 -29.71 15.90
CA GLU A 377 17.46 -30.43 16.77
C GLU A 377 18.92 -30.18 16.36
N VAL A 378 19.79 -30.02 17.37
CA VAL A 378 21.21 -29.80 17.17
C VAL A 378 22.02 -30.90 17.88
N THR A 379 22.98 -31.47 17.17
CA THR A 379 23.72 -32.66 17.62
C THR A 379 25.06 -32.36 18.32
N ASP A 380 25.55 -31.12 18.31
CA ASP A 380 26.88 -30.75 18.84
C ASP A 380 26.76 -30.15 20.25
N SER A 381 27.03 -30.95 21.29
CA SER A 381 27.02 -30.51 22.70
C SER A 381 28.35 -29.88 23.17
N GLU A 382 29.40 -29.90 22.34
CA GLU A 382 30.73 -29.38 22.70
C GLU A 382 30.96 -27.92 22.25
N GLN A 383 29.99 -27.29 21.59
CA GLN A 383 30.09 -25.91 21.14
C GLN A 383 29.54 -24.92 22.18
N ASP A 384 30.13 -23.72 22.20
CA ASP A 384 29.62 -22.56 22.92
C ASP A 384 28.13 -22.32 22.57
N HIS A 385 27.23 -22.40 23.56
CA HIS A 385 25.78 -22.27 23.37
C HIS A 385 25.39 -21.01 22.59
N ALA A 386 26.16 -19.92 22.73
CA ALA A 386 25.92 -18.69 22.00
C ALA A 386 26.14 -18.84 20.48
N LYS A 387 27.04 -19.75 20.05
CA LYS A 387 27.30 -20.03 18.63
C LYS A 387 26.20 -20.88 17.99
N LEU A 388 25.57 -21.75 18.76
CA LEU A 388 24.46 -22.59 18.29
C LEU A 388 23.19 -21.77 17.97
N LEU A 389 23.04 -20.61 18.60
CA LEU A 389 21.93 -19.68 18.35
C LEU A 389 22.08 -18.87 17.05
N ILE A 390 23.28 -18.83 16.46
CA ILE A 390 23.60 -18.07 15.24
C ILE A 390 23.66 -19.05 14.05
N THR A 391 22.66 -19.05 13.16
CA THR A 391 22.79 -19.80 11.90
C THR A 391 23.47 -18.95 10.82
N PRO A 392 24.15 -19.58 9.84
CA PRO A 392 24.79 -18.87 8.72
C PRO A 392 23.85 -17.96 7.90
N ALA A 393 22.54 -18.27 7.88
CA ALA A 393 21.53 -17.48 7.19
C ALA A 393 21.36 -16.06 7.78
N ASP A 394 21.53 -15.89 9.10
CA ASP A 394 21.43 -14.57 9.75
C ASP A 394 22.67 -13.71 9.49
N ALA A 395 23.83 -14.34 9.30
CA ALA A 395 25.08 -13.65 9.00
C ALA A 395 25.06 -13.01 7.59
N ILE A 396 24.26 -13.54 6.68
CA ILE A 396 24.14 -13.06 5.30
C ILE A 396 23.07 -11.94 5.18
N ALA A 397 21.95 -12.05 5.91
CA ALA A 397 20.87 -11.06 5.87
C ALA A 397 21.22 -9.71 6.56
N VAL A 398 22.12 -9.72 7.55
CA VAL A 398 22.46 -8.52 8.35
C VAL A 398 23.29 -7.48 7.59
N ARG A 399 23.92 -7.83 6.45
CA ARG A 399 24.83 -6.90 5.74
C ARG A 399 24.26 -6.24 4.50
N SER A 400 23.14 -6.72 3.96
CA SER A 400 22.60 -6.25 2.68
C SER A 400 21.49 -5.21 2.81
N GLY A 401 21.53 -4.31 3.80
CA GLY A 401 20.41 -3.36 4.01
C GLY A 401 20.72 -2.07 4.77
N VAL A 402 22.00 -1.67 4.91
CA VAL A 402 22.37 -0.40 5.55
C VAL A 402 21.98 0.76 4.64
N LEU A 403 21.02 1.59 5.06
CA LEU A 403 20.68 2.82 4.36
C LEU A 403 21.75 3.88 4.63
N LEU A 404 22.49 4.25 3.58
CA LEU A 404 23.53 5.27 3.62
C LEU A 404 23.07 6.57 2.94
N PRO A 405 23.67 7.72 3.29
CA PRO A 405 23.51 8.93 2.52
C PRO A 405 23.79 8.71 1.02
N GLY A 406 22.90 9.23 0.18
CA GLY A 406 22.91 9.13 -1.27
C GLY A 406 22.15 7.92 -1.84
N SER A 407 21.60 7.03 -1.02
CA SER A 407 20.90 5.83 -1.49
C SER A 407 19.47 6.13 -1.95
N LEU A 408 18.75 7.01 -1.25
CA LEU A 408 17.34 7.34 -1.51
C LEU A 408 17.12 8.86 -1.64
N ASP A 409 17.80 9.51 -2.59
CA ASP A 409 17.61 10.94 -2.90
C ASP A 409 17.74 11.92 -1.70
N ASP A 410 18.83 11.80 -0.96
CA ASP A 410 19.24 12.76 0.09
C ASP A 410 20.52 13.54 -0.29
N GLY A 411 21.10 13.27 -1.45
CA GLY A 411 22.31 13.93 -1.95
C GLY A 411 22.22 14.42 -3.39
N PRO A 412 23.16 15.29 -3.82
CA PRO A 412 23.34 15.69 -5.21
C PRO A 412 23.38 14.48 -6.14
N ILE A 413 22.82 14.59 -7.36
CA ILE A 413 22.71 13.47 -8.31
C ILE A 413 24.06 12.76 -8.55
N HIS A 414 25.15 13.52 -8.63
CA HIS A 414 26.49 12.98 -8.88
C HIS A 414 27.09 12.19 -7.69
N GLU A 415 26.51 12.30 -6.49
CA GLU A 415 26.91 11.57 -5.28
C GLU A 415 25.98 10.39 -4.95
N ARG A 416 24.96 10.15 -5.79
CA ARG A 416 23.95 9.11 -5.53
C ARG A 416 24.51 7.71 -5.75
N ARG A 417 24.03 6.79 -4.91
CA ARG A 417 24.42 5.38 -4.89
C ARG A 417 23.44 4.55 -5.71
N LEU A 418 23.94 3.43 -6.23
CA LEU A 418 23.08 2.43 -6.86
C LEU A 418 22.11 1.88 -5.81
N ILE A 419 20.83 1.81 -6.18
CA ILE A 419 19.82 1.25 -5.30
C ILE A 419 19.90 -0.27 -5.30
N THR A 420 19.60 -0.86 -4.15
CA THR A 420 19.54 -2.29 -3.92
C THR A 420 18.12 -2.73 -3.59
N LEU A 421 17.85 -4.04 -3.60
CA LEU A 421 16.56 -4.58 -3.20
C LEU A 421 16.17 -4.17 -1.77
N ALA A 422 17.14 -4.12 -0.85
CA ALA A 422 16.88 -3.72 0.52
C ALA A 422 16.55 -2.23 0.66
N ASP A 423 17.10 -1.36 -0.21
CA ASP A 423 16.73 0.06 -0.24
C ASP A 423 15.25 0.22 -0.64
N ILE A 424 14.80 -0.59 -1.60
CA ILE A 424 13.41 -0.62 -2.09
C ILE A 424 12.46 -1.17 -1.03
N GLU A 425 12.86 -2.23 -0.33
CA GLU A 425 12.09 -2.77 0.80
C GLU A 425 12.00 -1.75 1.94
N ALA A 426 13.10 -1.07 2.26
CA ALA A 426 13.10 -0.02 3.27
C ALA A 426 12.16 1.14 2.90
N LEU A 427 12.18 1.59 1.64
CA LEU A 427 11.20 2.55 1.12
C LEU A 427 9.76 2.08 1.29
N ARG A 428 9.46 0.82 0.90
CA ARG A 428 8.10 0.26 0.97
C ARG A 428 7.57 0.19 2.41
N THR A 429 8.45 -0.04 3.38
CA THR A 429 8.09 -0.07 4.81
C THR A 429 7.99 1.32 5.45
N SER A 430 8.40 2.39 4.77
CA SER A 430 8.40 3.74 5.34
C SER A 430 7.00 4.38 5.30
N ARG A 431 6.65 5.15 6.33
CA ARG A 431 5.30 5.71 6.48
C ARG A 431 4.96 6.69 5.35
N GLY A 432 3.87 6.41 4.63
CA GLY A 432 3.34 7.30 3.59
C GLY A 432 4.00 7.17 2.22
N VAL A 433 4.91 6.20 2.07
CA VAL A 433 5.45 5.76 0.77
C VAL A 433 4.68 4.51 0.37
N GLY A 434 3.72 4.68 -0.54
CA GLY A 434 3.01 3.55 -1.15
C GLY A 434 3.86 2.85 -2.21
N ASN A 435 3.23 2.05 -3.06
CA ASN A 435 3.87 1.49 -4.27
C ASN A 435 4.12 2.54 -5.37
N ASP A 436 4.32 3.80 -4.99
CA ASP A 436 4.35 4.98 -5.85
C ASP A 436 5.37 4.85 -6.98
N PRO A 437 5.12 5.48 -8.14
CA PRO A 437 6.15 5.64 -9.15
C PRO A 437 7.23 6.61 -8.71
N TYR A 438 8.46 6.23 -8.98
CA TYR A 438 9.67 7.01 -8.78
C TYR A 438 10.33 7.30 -10.11
N VAL A 439 10.83 8.51 -10.28
CA VAL A 439 11.75 8.85 -11.36
C VAL A 439 13.09 8.21 -11.03
N VAL A 440 13.63 7.44 -11.94
CA VAL A 440 14.91 6.73 -11.82
C VAL A 440 15.78 6.99 -13.03
N PHE A 441 17.08 6.76 -12.88
CA PHE A 441 18.03 6.80 -13.97
C PHE A 441 18.84 5.51 -14.02
N SER A 442 18.99 4.94 -15.21
CA SER A 442 19.93 3.86 -15.49
C SER A 442 20.72 4.17 -16.75
N ALA A 443 21.94 3.62 -16.84
CA ALA A 443 22.77 3.78 -18.03
C ALA A 443 22.15 3.14 -19.29
N ILE A 444 21.29 2.14 -19.11
CA ILE A 444 20.69 1.37 -20.21
C ILE A 444 19.45 2.08 -20.77
N ASN A 445 18.55 2.52 -19.90
CA ASN A 445 17.25 3.06 -20.31
C ASN A 445 17.15 4.59 -20.20
N GLY A 446 18.16 5.26 -19.66
CA GLY A 446 18.09 6.69 -19.35
C GLY A 446 17.15 6.97 -18.19
N VAL A 447 16.37 8.05 -18.30
CA VAL A 447 15.41 8.48 -17.27
C VAL A 447 14.06 7.79 -17.50
N GLU A 448 13.57 7.07 -16.49
CA GLU A 448 12.27 6.39 -16.50
C GLU A 448 11.48 6.74 -15.25
N ALA A 449 10.15 6.59 -15.28
CA ALA A 449 9.33 6.59 -14.08
C ALA A 449 8.74 5.18 -13.86
N LEU A 450 9.12 4.55 -12.75
CA LEU A 450 8.80 3.14 -12.46
C LEU A 450 8.11 3.01 -11.10
N PRO A 451 7.02 2.23 -11.00
CA PRO A 451 6.45 1.84 -9.71
C PRO A 451 7.48 1.11 -8.84
N LEU A 452 7.40 1.30 -7.52
CA LEU A 452 8.36 0.73 -6.57
C LEU A 452 8.46 -0.80 -6.64
N HIS A 453 7.35 -1.50 -6.95
CA HIS A 453 7.36 -2.96 -7.13
C HIS A 453 8.13 -3.39 -8.38
N VAL A 454 7.93 -2.71 -9.53
CA VAL A 454 8.67 -2.98 -10.78
C VAL A 454 10.17 -2.76 -10.55
N LEU A 455 10.51 -1.72 -9.79
CA LEU A 455 11.88 -1.43 -9.42
C LEU A 455 12.47 -2.57 -8.59
N GLY A 456 11.71 -3.11 -7.62
CA GLY A 456 12.10 -4.28 -6.84
C GLY A 456 12.39 -5.51 -7.71
N ASP A 457 11.47 -5.82 -8.63
CA ASP A 457 11.63 -6.95 -9.56
C ASP A 457 12.81 -6.77 -10.52
N ARG A 458 13.09 -5.53 -10.93
CA ARG A 458 14.25 -5.20 -11.77
C ARG A 458 15.55 -5.34 -10.97
N CYS A 459 15.61 -4.81 -9.75
CA CYS A 459 16.77 -4.96 -8.86
C CYS A 459 17.06 -6.43 -8.52
N ALA A 460 16.02 -7.24 -8.26
CA ALA A 460 16.17 -8.69 -8.06
C ALA A 460 16.77 -9.40 -9.30
N ARG A 461 16.56 -8.84 -10.49
CA ARG A 461 17.15 -9.32 -11.76
C ARG A 461 18.49 -8.63 -12.12
N GLY A 462 19.08 -7.88 -11.19
CA GLY A 462 20.39 -7.24 -11.36
C GLY A 462 20.37 -5.88 -12.06
N TRP A 463 19.21 -5.19 -12.12
CA TRP A 463 19.15 -3.82 -12.63
C TRP A 463 20.01 -2.87 -11.79
N GLN A 464 20.71 -1.97 -12.47
CA GLN A 464 21.62 -0.99 -11.88
C GLN A 464 21.18 0.42 -12.26
N GLY A 465 20.77 1.19 -11.26
CA GLY A 465 20.40 2.58 -11.45
C GLY A 465 20.25 3.31 -10.11
N VAL A 466 19.91 4.59 -10.20
CA VAL A 466 19.75 5.48 -9.06
C VAL A 466 18.33 6.04 -9.03
N LEU A 467 17.81 6.28 -7.83
CA LEU A 467 16.55 7.00 -7.64
C LEU A 467 16.81 8.49 -7.87
N LEU A 468 16.02 9.13 -8.74
CA LEU A 468 16.10 10.56 -9.09
C LEU A 468 15.15 11.45 -8.28
N ALA A 469 13.88 11.04 -8.15
CA ALA A 469 12.88 11.78 -7.38
C ALA A 469 11.65 10.90 -7.12
N GLY A 470 11.04 11.01 -5.94
CA GLY A 470 9.68 10.55 -5.68
C GLY A 470 8.64 11.66 -5.86
N PRO A 471 7.35 11.34 -5.65
CA PRO A 471 6.26 12.31 -5.77
C PRO A 471 6.34 13.46 -4.76
N ASN A 472 7.10 13.28 -3.67
CA ASN A 472 7.31 14.30 -2.66
C ASN A 472 8.58 15.13 -2.89
N ASP A 473 9.37 14.82 -3.93
CA ASP A 473 10.71 15.39 -4.16
C ASP A 473 10.74 16.40 -5.31
N LEU A 474 9.61 16.62 -5.98
CA LEU A 474 9.54 17.58 -7.08
C LEU A 474 9.75 19.02 -6.57
N PRO A 475 10.45 19.88 -7.33
CA PRO A 475 10.74 21.24 -6.92
C PRO A 475 9.47 22.02 -6.56
N ALA A 476 9.52 22.80 -5.48
CA ALA A 476 8.40 23.64 -5.06
C ALA A 476 7.95 24.61 -6.17
N ALA A 477 8.87 25.06 -7.03
CA ALA A 477 8.53 25.89 -8.19
C ALA A 477 7.57 25.21 -9.19
N VAL A 478 7.56 23.87 -9.23
CA VAL A 478 6.64 23.08 -10.07
C VAL A 478 5.29 22.88 -9.37
N ILE A 479 5.31 22.58 -8.06
CA ILE A 479 4.09 22.18 -7.32
C ILE A 479 3.34 23.37 -6.69
N ALA A 480 4.04 24.42 -6.25
CA ALA A 480 3.44 25.56 -5.55
C ALA A 480 2.37 26.30 -6.38
N PRO A 481 2.55 26.55 -7.70
CA PRO A 481 1.51 27.16 -8.52
C PRO A 481 0.20 26.35 -8.52
N TRP A 482 0.29 25.02 -8.64
CA TRP A 482 -0.87 24.14 -8.55
C TRP A 482 -1.51 24.15 -7.15
N MET A 483 -0.69 24.17 -6.09
CA MET A 483 -1.21 24.29 -4.72
C MET A 483 -1.98 25.60 -4.49
N GLU A 484 -1.51 26.70 -5.07
CA GLU A 484 -2.21 28.00 -5.03
C GLU A 484 -3.55 27.95 -5.79
N GLN A 485 -3.59 27.29 -6.94
CA GLN A 485 -4.81 27.08 -7.73
C GLN A 485 -5.84 26.25 -6.95
N VAL A 486 -5.44 25.15 -6.31
CA VAL A 486 -6.33 24.34 -5.43
C VAL A 486 -6.86 25.20 -4.28
N ALA A 487 -6.00 26.01 -3.66
CA ALA A 487 -6.40 26.90 -2.57
C ALA A 487 -7.35 28.01 -3.03
N ALA A 488 -7.20 28.51 -4.26
CA ALA A 488 -8.10 29.48 -4.87
C ALA A 488 -9.46 28.86 -5.21
N ALA A 489 -9.47 27.66 -5.82
CA ALA A 489 -10.68 26.93 -6.17
C ALA A 489 -11.57 26.64 -4.93
N ARG A 490 -10.95 26.33 -3.78
CA ARG A 490 -11.65 26.17 -2.49
C ARG A 490 -12.39 27.42 -2.00
N ARG A 491 -11.96 28.61 -2.40
CA ARG A 491 -12.58 29.88 -1.99
C ARG A 491 -13.74 30.30 -2.89
N GLN A 492 -13.88 29.66 -4.06
CA GLN A 492 -14.95 29.98 -4.99
C GLN A 492 -16.24 29.21 -4.62
N PRO A 493 -17.41 29.86 -4.63
CA PRO A 493 -18.68 29.16 -4.46
C PRO A 493 -18.87 28.15 -5.60
N HIS A 494 -19.46 27.00 -5.25
CA HIS A 494 -19.67 25.84 -6.12
C HIS A 494 -20.17 26.25 -7.51
N GLN A 495 -19.28 26.35 -8.48
CA GLN A 495 -19.69 26.20 -9.88
C GLN A 495 -19.96 24.71 -10.06
N ALA A 496 -21.12 24.34 -10.58
CA ALA A 496 -21.39 22.95 -10.94
C ALA A 496 -20.21 22.44 -11.80
N PRO A 497 -19.82 21.15 -11.71
CA PRO A 497 -18.87 20.59 -12.66
C PRO A 497 -19.33 21.03 -14.05
N LEU A 498 -18.41 21.65 -14.82
CA LEU A 498 -18.74 22.14 -16.17
C LEU A 498 -19.61 21.07 -16.82
N PRO A 499 -20.87 21.37 -17.16
CA PRO A 499 -21.70 20.38 -17.81
C PRO A 499 -20.90 19.84 -18.98
N MET A 500 -21.01 18.53 -19.26
CA MET A 500 -20.60 17.98 -20.56
C MET A 500 -21.54 18.56 -21.62
N ALA A 501 -21.50 19.88 -21.78
CA ALA A 501 -22.22 20.61 -22.79
C ALA A 501 -21.50 20.29 -24.09
N HIS A 502 -22.30 19.92 -25.08
CA HIS A 502 -21.86 19.95 -26.46
C HIS A 502 -21.61 21.43 -26.79
N HIS A 503 -20.41 21.92 -26.48
CA HIS A 503 -19.95 23.24 -26.89
C HIS A 503 -20.06 23.32 -28.41
N SER A 504 -20.64 24.42 -28.91
CA SER A 504 -20.61 24.74 -30.34
C SER A 504 -19.15 24.81 -30.80
N LEU A 505 -18.88 24.51 -32.07
CA LEU A 505 -17.53 24.63 -32.65
C LEU A 505 -17.04 26.09 -32.62
N ASP A 506 -17.96 27.07 -32.60
CA ASP A 506 -17.69 28.50 -32.50
C ASP A 506 -17.33 29.00 -31.08
N GLU A 507 -17.34 28.14 -30.06
CA GLU A 507 -16.94 28.52 -28.70
C GLU A 507 -15.42 28.39 -28.52
N GLU A 508 -14.75 29.41 -27.96
CA GLU A 508 -13.30 29.40 -27.65
C GLU A 508 -12.87 28.17 -26.83
N ASP A 509 -13.81 27.54 -26.13
CA ASP A 509 -13.62 26.36 -25.28
C ASP A 509 -13.85 25.01 -25.98
N PHE A 510 -14.05 24.95 -27.31
CA PHE A 510 -14.24 23.67 -28.03
C PHE A 510 -13.11 22.67 -27.72
N ALA A 511 -13.47 21.43 -27.38
CA ALA A 511 -12.56 20.35 -27.01
C ALA A 511 -11.63 20.64 -25.82
N GLN A 512 -11.85 21.72 -25.06
CA GLN A 512 -11.01 22.11 -23.93
C GLN A 512 -10.95 21.01 -22.86
N ASP A 513 -12.00 20.20 -22.74
CA ASP A 513 -12.09 19.04 -21.85
C ASP A 513 -11.16 17.88 -22.22
N LEU A 514 -10.62 17.82 -23.45
CA LEU A 514 -9.58 16.87 -23.86
C LEU A 514 -8.18 17.32 -23.45
N SER A 515 -8.02 18.60 -23.10
CA SER A 515 -6.73 19.17 -22.75
C SER A 515 -6.18 18.62 -21.45
N ILE A 516 -4.87 18.64 -21.36
CA ILE A 516 -4.09 18.51 -20.14
C ILE A 516 -4.57 19.48 -19.04
N ALA A 517 -4.82 20.75 -19.39
CA ALA A 517 -5.22 21.79 -18.43
C ALA A 517 -6.62 21.54 -17.85
N ALA A 518 -7.51 20.87 -18.60
CA ALA A 518 -8.77 20.37 -18.05
C ALA A 518 -8.56 19.22 -17.06
N GLY A 519 -7.55 18.37 -17.28
CA GLY A 519 -7.17 17.31 -16.34
C GLY A 519 -6.69 17.87 -15.00
N GLU A 520 -5.82 18.89 -15.04
CA GLU A 520 -5.35 19.62 -13.86
C GLU A 520 -6.54 20.20 -13.06
N ARG A 521 -7.47 20.89 -13.74
CA ARG A 521 -8.70 21.42 -13.12
C ARG A 521 -9.59 20.34 -12.50
N VAL A 522 -9.70 19.16 -13.11
CA VAL A 522 -10.45 18.02 -12.54
C VAL A 522 -9.84 17.57 -11.22
N LEU A 523 -8.51 17.54 -11.14
CA LEU A 523 -7.78 17.19 -9.92
C LEU A 523 -8.01 18.24 -8.83
N GLU A 524 -7.89 19.51 -9.18
CA GLU A 524 -8.12 20.65 -8.28
C GLU A 524 -9.53 20.63 -7.68
N GLN A 525 -10.55 20.46 -8.53
CA GLN A 525 -11.95 20.39 -8.11
C GLN A 525 -12.20 19.18 -7.20
N SER A 526 -11.59 18.03 -7.49
CA SER A 526 -11.73 16.83 -6.65
C SER A 526 -11.28 17.07 -5.20
N TYR A 527 -10.27 17.91 -4.97
CA TYR A 527 -9.80 18.28 -3.62
C TYR A 527 -10.47 19.51 -3.01
N ALA A 528 -11.13 20.33 -3.83
CA ALA A 528 -11.90 21.47 -3.34
C ALA A 528 -13.22 21.03 -2.67
N PHE A 529 -13.86 19.96 -3.17
CA PHE A 529 -15.22 19.59 -2.77
C PHE A 529 -15.35 18.25 -2.02
N GLY A 530 -14.31 17.40 -1.99
CA GLY A 530 -14.40 16.03 -1.47
C GLY A 530 -13.89 15.77 -0.05
N PHE A 531 -13.10 16.66 0.56
CA PHE A 531 -12.34 16.33 1.79
C PHE A 531 -12.32 17.46 2.83
N ARG A 532 -12.56 17.11 4.11
CA ARG A 532 -12.56 18.06 5.25
C ARG A 532 -11.15 18.63 5.52
N PRO A 533 -11.03 19.85 6.12
CA PRO A 533 -9.73 20.46 6.39
C PRO A 533 -9.07 19.83 7.62
N GLY A 534 -7.84 19.33 7.43
CA GLY A 534 -6.85 18.99 8.46
C GLY A 534 -5.44 19.12 7.86
N ASP A 535 -4.40 19.27 8.67
CA ASP A 535 -3.02 19.51 8.21
C ASP A 535 -2.47 18.40 7.28
N ASP A 536 -3.00 17.17 7.41
CA ASP A 536 -2.65 16.05 6.52
C ASP A 536 -3.17 16.21 5.08
N ASN A 537 -4.13 17.12 4.85
CA ASN A 537 -4.76 17.34 3.55
C ASN A 537 -3.80 18.05 2.55
N ALA A 538 -3.02 19.03 3.00
CA ALA A 538 -2.08 19.76 2.12
C ALA A 538 -0.95 18.86 1.60
N ARG A 539 -0.46 17.94 2.44
CA ARG A 539 0.57 16.96 2.05
C ARG A 539 0.04 15.95 1.05
N LEU A 540 -1.17 15.43 1.29
CA LEU A 540 -1.82 14.50 0.37
C LEU A 540 -2.03 15.13 -1.02
N ILE A 541 -2.50 16.38 -1.07
CA ILE A 541 -2.68 17.12 -2.33
C ILE A 541 -1.33 17.29 -3.03
N SER A 542 -0.31 17.78 -2.34
CA SER A 542 1.04 17.95 -2.90
C SER A 542 1.58 16.64 -3.45
N ARG A 543 1.39 15.53 -2.75
CA ARG A 543 1.78 14.19 -3.21
C ARG A 543 1.03 13.78 -4.48
N HIS A 544 -0.29 13.99 -4.55
CA HIS A 544 -1.07 13.63 -5.73
C HIS A 544 -0.75 14.50 -6.95
N LEU A 545 -0.44 15.78 -6.74
CA LEU A 545 0.12 16.65 -7.76
C LEU A 545 1.49 16.16 -8.24
N GLY A 546 2.34 15.71 -7.32
CA GLY A 546 3.61 15.08 -7.66
C GLY A 546 3.46 13.80 -8.48
N LEU A 547 2.51 12.93 -8.11
CA LEU A 547 2.16 11.74 -8.87
C LEU A 547 1.66 12.08 -10.27
N LEU A 548 0.83 13.12 -10.41
CA LEU A 548 0.38 13.60 -11.73
C LEU A 548 1.56 14.04 -12.60
N ALA A 549 2.48 14.83 -12.04
CA ALA A 549 3.67 15.29 -12.76
C ALA A 549 4.57 14.12 -13.22
N ILE A 550 4.82 13.15 -12.35
CA ILE A 550 5.61 11.95 -12.68
C ILE A 550 4.91 11.11 -13.75
N ALA A 551 3.62 10.77 -13.54
CA ALA A 551 2.88 9.89 -14.44
C ALA A 551 2.72 10.48 -15.85
N ARG A 552 2.67 11.80 -15.97
CA ARG A 552 2.50 12.49 -17.25
C ARG A 552 3.73 12.40 -18.15
N GLY A 553 4.91 12.16 -17.60
CA GLY A 553 6.14 11.88 -18.36
C GLY A 553 6.27 10.43 -18.81
N VAL A 554 5.40 9.52 -18.35
CA VAL A 554 5.47 8.10 -18.70
C VAL A 554 4.98 7.88 -20.12
N HIS A 555 5.72 7.10 -20.90
CA HIS A 555 5.32 6.78 -22.26
C HIS A 555 4.01 5.99 -22.29
N ASP A 556 3.93 4.84 -21.61
CA ASP A 556 2.71 4.00 -21.55
C ASP A 556 2.15 3.98 -20.13
N LEU A 557 0.97 4.57 -19.93
CA LEU A 557 0.38 4.67 -18.60
C LEU A 557 0.01 3.31 -17.99
N ARG A 558 -0.15 2.25 -18.79
CA ARG A 558 -0.40 0.88 -18.29
C ARG A 558 0.75 0.35 -17.43
N SER A 559 1.98 0.86 -17.64
CA SER A 559 3.15 0.47 -16.85
C SER A 559 3.12 0.97 -15.40
N LEU A 560 2.15 1.84 -15.06
CA LEU A 560 1.98 2.38 -13.72
C LEU A 560 1.03 1.55 -12.85
N THR A 561 0.52 0.42 -13.32
CA THR A 561 -0.45 -0.40 -12.59
C THR A 561 0.07 -1.81 -12.32
N TYR A 562 -0.45 -2.46 -11.28
CA TYR A 562 -0.07 -3.81 -10.85
C TYR A 562 -1.21 -4.82 -11.05
N GLU A 563 -0.86 -6.09 -11.34
CA GLU A 563 -1.81 -7.16 -11.73
C GLU A 563 -2.61 -7.75 -10.56
N TYR A 564 -2.19 -7.56 -9.30
CA TYR A 564 -2.82 -8.23 -8.14
C TYR A 564 -3.28 -7.25 -7.04
N GLY A 565 -4.61 -7.09 -6.91
CA GLY A 565 -5.28 -6.58 -5.69
C GLY A 565 -5.67 -5.09 -5.66
N ASP A 566 -6.80 -4.79 -5.02
CA ASP A 566 -7.32 -3.43 -4.80
C ASP A 566 -6.47 -2.60 -3.81
N GLU A 567 -5.63 -3.24 -3.00
CA GLU A 567 -4.94 -2.61 -1.86
C GLU A 567 -3.64 -1.89 -2.24
N LEU A 568 -3.15 -2.02 -3.48
CA LEU A 568 -1.82 -1.55 -3.89
C LEU A 568 -1.82 -0.63 -5.12
N GLN A 569 -2.93 0.07 -5.42
CA GLN A 569 -2.93 1.01 -6.55
C GLN A 569 -1.95 2.18 -6.29
N PRO A 570 -0.89 2.33 -7.10
CA PRO A 570 0.13 3.35 -6.86
C PRO A 570 -0.32 4.75 -7.31
N ILE A 571 -1.34 4.83 -8.17
CA ILE A 571 -1.91 6.07 -8.68
C ILE A 571 -3.38 6.19 -8.20
N PRO A 572 -3.73 7.26 -7.45
CA PRO A 572 -5.10 7.50 -7.02
C PRO A 572 -6.05 7.77 -8.19
N ALA A 573 -7.32 7.38 -8.04
CA ALA A 573 -8.37 7.59 -9.06
C ALA A 573 -8.51 9.06 -9.53
N ALA A 574 -8.25 10.04 -8.66
CA ALA A 574 -8.28 11.46 -9.03
C ALA A 574 -7.17 11.81 -10.03
N VAL A 575 -5.97 11.23 -9.86
CA VAL A 575 -4.84 11.40 -10.79
C VAL A 575 -5.15 10.70 -12.12
N TRP A 576 -5.77 9.53 -12.11
CA TRP A 576 -6.23 8.88 -13.35
C TRP A 576 -7.22 9.72 -14.16
N LYS A 577 -8.19 10.37 -13.50
CA LYS A 577 -9.12 11.31 -14.17
C LYS A 577 -8.43 12.56 -14.71
N ALA A 578 -7.32 12.94 -14.08
CA ALA A 578 -6.50 14.06 -14.53
C ALA A 578 -5.57 13.69 -15.70
N LEU A 579 -5.22 12.42 -15.87
CA LEU A 579 -4.41 11.92 -17.00
C LEU A 579 -5.27 11.58 -18.23
N LEU A 580 -6.49 11.10 -18.02
CA LEU A 580 -7.35 10.54 -19.06
C LEU A 580 -8.60 11.40 -19.29
N ALA A 581 -9.00 11.51 -20.55
CA ALA A 581 -10.30 12.00 -20.98
C ALA A 581 -11.19 10.82 -21.39
N PHE A 582 -12.42 10.76 -20.87
CA PHE A 582 -13.38 9.68 -21.13
C PHE A 582 -14.40 10.04 -22.23
N ARG A 583 -14.05 11.01 -23.08
CA ARG A 583 -14.88 11.49 -24.18
C ARG A 583 -14.47 10.84 -25.48
N GLN A 584 -15.44 10.51 -26.32
CA GLN A 584 -15.19 10.05 -27.69
C GLN A 584 -14.65 11.19 -28.56
N LEU A 585 -13.59 10.90 -29.30
CA LEU A 585 -13.03 11.83 -30.29
C LEU A 585 -13.96 11.92 -31.49
N ASN A 586 -14.14 13.14 -32.01
CA ASN A 586 -14.79 13.35 -33.29
C ASN A 586 -13.73 13.30 -34.39
N LEU A 587 -13.58 12.15 -35.03
CA LEU A 587 -12.52 11.95 -36.03
C LEU A 587 -12.95 12.33 -37.45
N ARG A 588 -14.14 12.93 -37.63
CA ARG A 588 -14.69 13.24 -38.96
C ARG A 588 -13.71 14.00 -39.86
N PRO A 589 -12.98 15.05 -39.43
CA PRO A 589 -12.07 15.79 -40.33
C PRO A 589 -10.97 14.93 -40.97
N PHE A 590 -10.61 13.82 -40.33
CA PHE A 590 -9.47 12.97 -40.69
C PHE A 590 -9.87 11.70 -41.46
N GLN A 591 -11.17 11.42 -41.59
CA GLN A 591 -11.66 10.20 -42.24
C GLN A 591 -11.59 10.29 -43.77
N THR A 592 -11.07 9.26 -44.43
CA THR A 592 -11.11 9.16 -45.89
C THR A 592 -12.40 8.46 -46.35
N GLY A 593 -13.43 9.24 -46.70
CA GLY A 593 -14.71 8.70 -47.20
C GLY A 593 -15.93 9.54 -46.82
N LEU A 594 -17.12 9.19 -47.35
CA LEU A 594 -18.39 9.87 -47.06
C LEU A 594 -19.02 9.34 -45.75
N PRO A 595 -19.11 10.14 -44.67
CA PRO A 595 -19.98 9.81 -43.54
C PRO A 595 -21.42 10.15 -43.92
N HIS A 596 -22.37 9.31 -43.53
CA HIS A 596 -23.79 9.56 -43.78
C HIS A 596 -24.27 10.84 -43.05
N GLY A 597 -24.76 11.82 -43.82
CA GLY A 597 -25.70 12.86 -43.34
C GLY A 597 -25.18 14.28 -43.14
N ARG A 598 -23.85 14.52 -43.15
CA ARG A 598 -23.22 15.85 -43.25
C ARG A 598 -22.13 15.77 -44.33
N GLY A 599 -21.71 16.90 -44.91
CA GLY A 599 -20.83 16.98 -46.10
C GLY A 599 -19.59 16.07 -46.11
N PRO A 600 -18.92 15.90 -47.26
CA PRO A 600 -17.75 15.02 -47.37
C PRO A 600 -16.67 15.41 -46.36
N SER A 601 -16.02 14.41 -45.75
CA SER A 601 -14.84 14.65 -44.93
C SER A 601 -13.68 15.14 -45.80
N LEU A 602 -12.84 16.01 -45.23
CA LEU A 602 -11.64 16.52 -45.87
C LEU A 602 -10.46 15.54 -45.89
N GLY A 603 -10.47 14.48 -45.06
CA GLY A 603 -9.36 13.53 -44.97
C GLY A 603 -8.03 14.18 -44.58
N LEU A 604 -8.08 15.11 -43.61
CA LEU A 604 -6.93 15.88 -43.16
C LEU A 604 -5.84 14.98 -42.55
N PRO A 605 -4.55 15.35 -42.66
CA PRO A 605 -3.46 14.64 -42.00
C PRO A 605 -3.65 14.66 -40.48
N LEU A 606 -3.19 13.60 -39.80
CA LEU A 606 -3.27 13.50 -38.34
C LEU A 606 -2.18 14.32 -37.65
N GLY A 607 -1.00 14.50 -38.25
CA GLY A 607 0.07 15.28 -37.64
C GLY A 607 0.39 14.79 -36.23
N THR A 608 0.57 15.72 -35.30
CA THR A 608 0.83 15.42 -33.87
C THR A 608 -0.24 14.55 -33.18
N LEU A 609 -1.43 14.37 -33.77
CA LEU A 609 -2.47 13.50 -33.22
C LEU A 609 -2.24 12.02 -33.51
N SER A 610 -1.36 11.66 -34.47
CA SER A 610 -1.08 10.26 -34.80
C SER A 610 -0.67 9.46 -33.56
N ASP A 611 0.15 10.07 -32.70
CA ASP A 611 0.75 9.42 -31.53
C ASP A 611 -0.11 9.56 -30.26
N ALA A 612 -1.29 10.18 -30.36
CA ALA A 612 -2.16 10.33 -29.22
C ALA A 612 -2.70 8.95 -28.77
N GLN A 613 -2.36 8.61 -27.54
CA GLN A 613 -2.61 7.29 -26.97
C GLN A 613 -4.05 7.11 -26.50
N ILE A 614 -4.62 5.96 -26.82
CA ILE A 614 -5.98 5.57 -26.49
C ILE A 614 -5.95 4.23 -25.78
N TYR A 615 -6.65 4.13 -24.66
CA TYR A 615 -6.67 2.96 -23.79
C TYR A 615 -8.07 2.36 -23.76
N THR A 616 -8.18 1.05 -23.96
CA THR A 616 -9.45 0.32 -23.89
C THR A 616 -9.26 -1.08 -23.32
N SER A 617 -10.26 -1.58 -22.59
CA SER A 617 -10.23 -2.93 -22.03
C SER A 617 -10.14 -4.03 -23.08
N ASN A 618 -10.62 -3.78 -24.30
CA ASN A 618 -10.55 -4.72 -25.40
C ASN A 618 -10.61 -3.97 -26.75
N ALA A 619 -9.66 -4.28 -27.64
CA ALA A 619 -9.61 -3.74 -29.00
C ALA A 619 -10.06 -4.74 -30.07
N ASP A 620 -10.32 -6.00 -29.71
CA ASP A 620 -10.79 -7.02 -30.65
C ASP A 620 -12.33 -7.12 -30.62
N PRO A 621 -13.03 -6.73 -31.70
CA PRO A 621 -14.49 -6.78 -31.76
C PRO A 621 -15.06 -8.19 -31.63
N ASN A 622 -14.26 -9.25 -31.88
CA ASN A 622 -14.73 -10.64 -31.80
C ASN A 622 -14.81 -11.17 -30.36
N TYR A 623 -14.09 -10.55 -29.43
CA TYR A 623 -13.99 -11.02 -28.04
C TYR A 623 -14.78 -10.16 -27.04
N GLY A 624 -15.61 -9.24 -27.55
CA GLY A 624 -16.51 -8.42 -26.75
C GLY A 624 -16.27 -6.92 -26.93
N LYS A 625 -17.01 -6.11 -26.17
CA LYS A 625 -16.97 -4.65 -26.32
C LYS A 625 -15.74 -4.04 -25.66
N GLY A 626 -15.18 -3.03 -26.30
CA GLY A 626 -14.20 -2.15 -25.64
C GLY A 626 -14.89 -1.27 -24.60
N HIS A 627 -14.24 -1.10 -23.45
CA HIS A 627 -14.66 -0.23 -22.36
C HIS A 627 -13.54 0.72 -21.94
N ALA A 628 -13.92 1.94 -21.55
CA ALA A 628 -13.01 2.88 -20.91
C ALA A 628 -12.79 2.50 -19.45
N ALA A 629 -11.62 2.76 -18.87
CA ALA A 629 -11.28 2.37 -17.49
C ALA A 629 -12.35 2.74 -16.45
N SER A 630 -12.97 3.93 -16.54
CA SER A 630 -14.03 4.35 -15.61
C SER A 630 -15.40 3.70 -15.82
N CYS A 631 -15.52 2.74 -16.74
CA CYS A 631 -16.80 2.10 -17.07
C CYS A 631 -17.22 1.10 -15.99
N ARG A 632 -18.47 1.25 -15.51
CA ARG A 632 -19.09 0.31 -14.56
C ARG A 632 -19.29 -1.12 -15.09
N HIS A 633 -19.11 -1.35 -16.40
CA HIS A 633 -19.24 -2.67 -17.01
C HIS A 633 -17.93 -3.46 -17.05
N ILE A 634 -16.80 -2.84 -16.68
CA ILE A 634 -15.54 -3.57 -16.43
C ILE A 634 -15.69 -4.30 -15.08
N ARG A 635 -15.24 -5.55 -15.00
CA ARG A 635 -15.43 -6.48 -13.86
C ARG A 635 -15.09 -5.88 -12.48
N ASP A 636 -14.23 -4.86 -12.43
CA ASP A 636 -13.73 -4.30 -11.18
C ASP A 636 -14.18 -2.86 -10.88
N GLY A 637 -14.87 -2.16 -11.81
CA GLY A 637 -15.30 -0.75 -11.61
C GLY A 637 -14.18 0.26 -11.27
N ARG A 638 -12.91 -0.12 -11.44
CA ARG A 638 -11.71 0.64 -11.08
C ARG A 638 -11.44 1.76 -12.09
N ILE A 639 -11.09 2.96 -11.61
CA ILE A 639 -10.61 4.07 -12.47
C ILE A 639 -9.09 3.94 -12.66
N ALA A 640 -8.60 2.79 -13.11
CA ALA A 640 -7.18 2.51 -13.35
C ALA A 640 -7.02 1.67 -14.62
N LEU A 641 -5.88 1.81 -15.31
CA LEU A 641 -5.56 1.02 -16.50
C LEU A 641 -4.93 -0.31 -16.11
N HIS A 642 -5.33 -1.42 -16.73
CA HIS A 642 -4.70 -2.71 -16.54
C HIS A 642 -3.53 -2.93 -17.52
N PRO A 643 -2.45 -3.65 -17.15
CA PRO A 643 -1.37 -4.00 -18.08
C PRO A 643 -1.83 -4.71 -19.35
N SER A 644 -2.93 -5.47 -19.26
CA SER A 644 -3.54 -6.16 -20.40
C SER A 644 -4.53 -5.32 -21.22
N ASP A 645 -4.83 -4.08 -20.81
CA ASP A 645 -5.67 -3.18 -21.62
C ASP A 645 -4.97 -2.94 -22.96
N ALA A 646 -5.74 -2.81 -24.03
CA ALA A 646 -5.20 -2.47 -25.33
C ALA A 646 -4.80 -0.99 -25.37
N LEU A 647 -3.58 -0.74 -25.87
CA LEU A 647 -3.10 0.58 -26.24
C LEU A 647 -3.24 0.73 -27.76
N LEU A 648 -3.99 1.75 -28.15
CA LEU A 648 -4.27 2.15 -29.52
C LEU A 648 -3.78 3.57 -29.74
N THR A 649 -3.70 3.97 -31.01
CA THR A 649 -3.45 5.33 -31.46
C THR A 649 -4.68 5.91 -32.17
N VAL A 650 -4.65 7.20 -32.53
CA VAL A 650 -5.74 7.79 -33.34
C VAL A 650 -5.76 7.17 -34.74
N VAL A 651 -4.60 6.76 -35.27
CA VAL A 651 -4.48 6.01 -36.54
C VAL A 651 -5.31 4.73 -36.47
N ASP A 652 -5.12 3.94 -35.40
CA ASP A 652 -5.88 2.70 -35.20
C ASP A 652 -7.39 2.93 -35.18
N LEU A 653 -7.85 4.02 -34.56
CA LEU A 653 -9.28 4.38 -34.50
C LEU A 653 -9.91 4.70 -35.85
N ILE A 654 -9.12 5.21 -36.80
CA ILE A 654 -9.60 5.54 -38.15
C ILE A 654 -9.58 4.31 -39.06
N GLU A 655 -8.53 3.51 -38.98
CA GLU A 655 -8.31 2.40 -39.90
C GLU A 655 -9.13 1.15 -39.56
N ARG A 656 -9.52 0.97 -38.29
CA ARG A 656 -10.12 -0.27 -37.80
C ARG A 656 -11.55 -0.05 -37.32
N GLN A 657 -12.37 -1.09 -37.45
CA GLN A 657 -13.71 -1.13 -36.85
C GLN A 657 -13.66 -1.77 -35.47
N PHE A 658 -14.37 -1.17 -34.52
CA PHE A 658 -14.41 -1.62 -33.14
C PHE A 658 -15.85 -1.67 -32.63
N ASP A 659 -16.14 -2.60 -31.71
CA ASP A 659 -17.43 -2.64 -31.00
C ASP A 659 -17.31 -1.94 -29.63
N TRP A 660 -17.79 -0.70 -29.56
CA TRP A 660 -17.69 0.12 -28.36
C TRP A 660 -18.87 -0.03 -27.42
N CYS A 661 -18.60 0.04 -26.12
CA CYS A 661 -19.65 0.19 -25.13
C CYS A 661 -20.37 1.55 -25.29
N ARG A 662 -21.67 1.50 -25.63
CA ARG A 662 -22.52 2.70 -25.81
C ARG A 662 -22.63 3.61 -24.58
N ARG A 663 -22.33 3.10 -23.36
CA ARG A 663 -22.42 3.90 -22.13
C ARG A 663 -21.17 4.70 -21.81
N CYS A 664 -19.98 4.15 -22.04
CA CYS A 664 -18.71 4.82 -21.72
C CYS A 664 -17.94 5.26 -22.96
N GLY A 665 -18.49 5.08 -24.16
CA GLY A 665 -17.83 5.41 -25.42
C GLY A 665 -16.76 4.42 -25.87
N GLY A 666 -16.33 3.52 -24.98
CA GLY A 666 -15.51 2.35 -25.29
C GLY A 666 -14.01 2.49 -25.03
N TYR A 667 -13.49 3.72 -24.88
CA TYR A 667 -12.06 3.95 -24.62
C TYR A 667 -11.85 5.24 -23.81
N ALA A 668 -10.64 5.40 -23.28
CA ALA A 668 -10.15 6.62 -22.65
C ALA A 668 -8.96 7.17 -23.47
N VAL A 669 -8.94 8.48 -23.70
CA VAL A 669 -7.88 9.16 -24.44
C VAL A 669 -6.89 9.75 -23.45
N ARG A 670 -5.59 9.62 -23.71
CA ARG A 670 -4.59 10.42 -22.98
C ARG A 670 -4.80 11.88 -23.34
N ARG A 671 -4.95 12.73 -22.34
CA ARG A 671 -5.24 14.16 -22.56
C ARG A 671 -4.22 14.81 -23.47
N PHE A 672 -4.71 15.63 -24.39
CA PHE A 672 -3.91 16.29 -25.41
C PHE A 672 -3.01 17.36 -24.81
N ASN A 673 -1.77 17.40 -25.31
CA ASN A 673 -0.91 18.55 -25.12
C ASN A 673 -1.42 19.75 -25.95
N THR A 674 -0.79 20.92 -25.77
CA THR A 674 -1.21 22.16 -26.42
C THR A 674 -1.25 22.01 -27.95
N HIS A 675 -0.18 21.48 -28.56
CA HIS A 675 -0.10 21.32 -30.01
C HIS A 675 -1.14 20.33 -30.57
N GLN A 676 -1.35 19.21 -29.90
CA GLN A 676 -2.38 18.22 -30.27
C GLN A 676 -3.78 18.84 -30.21
N LEU A 677 -4.08 19.58 -29.14
CA LEU A 677 -5.38 20.23 -28.98
C LEU A 677 -5.61 21.31 -30.04
N GLU A 678 -4.61 22.15 -30.30
CA GLU A 678 -4.71 23.20 -31.31
C GLU A 678 -4.85 22.61 -32.71
N HIS A 679 -4.11 21.56 -33.04
CA HIS A 679 -4.26 20.88 -34.33
C HIS A 679 -5.65 20.24 -34.47
N TYR A 680 -6.15 19.59 -33.42
CA TYR A 680 -7.51 19.05 -33.39
C TYR A 680 -8.55 20.16 -33.63
N ARG A 681 -8.40 21.32 -33.00
CA ARG A 681 -9.28 22.49 -33.21
C ARG A 681 -9.18 23.04 -34.63
N ALA A 682 -7.97 23.23 -35.15
CA ALA A 682 -7.75 23.73 -36.50
C ALA A 682 -8.39 22.82 -37.55
N ALA A 683 -8.23 21.50 -37.40
CA ALA A 683 -8.82 20.51 -38.32
C ALA A 683 -10.35 20.56 -38.31
N HIS A 684 -10.94 20.68 -37.12
CA HIS A 684 -12.39 20.83 -36.98
C HIS A 684 -12.91 22.14 -37.58
N ARG A 685 -12.18 23.24 -37.37
CA ARG A 685 -12.57 24.54 -37.92
C ARG A 685 -12.50 24.55 -39.44
N LEU A 686 -11.46 23.96 -40.03
CA LEU A 686 -11.37 23.82 -41.49
C LEU A 686 -12.51 22.97 -42.07
N GLN A 687 -12.88 21.88 -41.40
CA GLN A 687 -14.01 21.04 -41.79
C GLN A 687 -15.34 21.78 -41.70
N GLU A 688 -15.52 22.64 -40.68
CA GLU A 688 -16.71 23.46 -40.52
C GLU A 688 -16.83 24.51 -41.63
N ILE A 689 -15.75 25.27 -41.91
CA ILE A 689 -15.72 26.21 -43.04
C ILE A 689 -16.05 25.47 -44.34
N SER A 690 -15.48 24.27 -44.55
CA SER A 690 -15.80 23.45 -45.72
C SER A 690 -17.27 23.02 -45.79
N ASP A 691 -17.88 22.66 -44.65
CA ASP A 691 -19.29 22.30 -44.56
C ASP A 691 -20.19 23.50 -44.87
N ASP A 692 -19.87 24.68 -44.33
CA ASP A 692 -20.62 25.92 -44.54
C ASP A 692 -20.53 26.41 -45.98
N VAL A 693 -19.32 26.40 -46.56
CA VAL A 693 -19.12 26.71 -47.99
C VAL A 693 -19.90 25.74 -48.87
N SER A 694 -19.86 24.45 -48.56
CA SER A 694 -20.63 23.43 -49.29
C SER A 694 -22.15 23.64 -49.13
N TRP A 695 -22.60 24.00 -47.93
CA TRP A 695 -24.01 24.28 -47.64
C TRP A 695 -24.52 25.50 -48.42
N LEU A 696 -23.76 26.60 -48.42
CA LEU A 696 -24.06 27.81 -49.18
C LEU A 696 -24.11 27.50 -50.69
N THR A 697 -23.17 26.70 -51.19
CA THR A 697 -23.11 26.28 -52.60
C THR A 697 -24.32 25.42 -52.99
N THR A 698 -24.80 24.55 -52.10
CA THR A 698 -25.84 23.55 -52.42
C THR A 698 -27.27 24.11 -52.28
N ARG A 699 -27.50 25.07 -51.38
CA ARG A 699 -28.83 25.67 -51.13
C ARG A 699 -29.10 26.99 -51.84
N GLY A 700 -28.21 27.42 -52.73
CA GLY A 700 -28.32 28.69 -53.45
C GLY A 700 -29.75 29.02 -53.88
N LYS A 701 -30.37 30.02 -53.20
CA LYS A 701 -31.36 30.99 -53.71
C LYS A 701 -32.24 31.71 -52.67
N THR A 702 -32.18 31.42 -51.37
CA THR A 702 -33.01 32.16 -50.39
C THR A 702 -32.30 32.43 -49.08
N ILE A 703 -31.23 33.21 -49.13
CA ILE A 703 -30.74 33.93 -47.95
C ILE A 703 -30.65 35.40 -48.38
N THR A 704 -31.62 36.20 -47.96
CA THR A 704 -31.66 37.65 -48.21
C THR A 704 -31.18 38.37 -46.96
N GLY A 705 -30.01 39.01 -47.00
CA GLY A 705 -29.42 39.78 -45.90
C GLY A 705 -27.90 39.93 -46.01
N ASP A 706 -27.28 40.76 -45.15
CA ASP A 706 -25.83 41.03 -45.13
C ASP A 706 -25.00 39.92 -44.43
N GLU A 707 -25.66 38.96 -43.77
CA GLU A 707 -25.02 37.88 -43.00
C GLU A 707 -24.10 36.96 -43.83
N PRO A 708 -24.45 36.52 -45.06
CA PRO A 708 -23.58 35.67 -45.87
C PRO A 708 -22.30 36.39 -46.31
N ALA A 709 -22.39 37.68 -46.65
CA ALA A 709 -21.24 38.47 -47.07
C ALA A 709 -20.24 38.68 -45.92
N GLN A 710 -20.74 38.87 -44.69
CA GLN A 710 -19.91 38.94 -43.49
C GLN A 710 -19.27 37.57 -43.14
N ALA A 711 -20.04 36.48 -43.26
CA ALA A 711 -19.51 35.12 -43.03
C ALA A 711 -18.41 34.75 -44.04
N VAL A 712 -18.61 35.08 -45.33
CA VAL A 712 -17.63 34.82 -46.40
C VAL A 712 -16.34 35.65 -46.22
N ALA A 713 -16.45 36.90 -45.77
CA ALA A 713 -15.30 37.72 -45.43
C ALA A 713 -14.51 37.13 -44.24
N GLY A 714 -15.21 36.68 -43.18
CA GLY A 714 -14.61 35.99 -42.04
C GLY A 714 -13.89 34.69 -42.42
N PHE A 715 -14.50 33.86 -43.29
CA PHE A 715 -13.87 32.63 -43.77
C PHE A 715 -12.57 32.88 -44.53
N SER A 716 -12.48 33.97 -45.31
CA SER A 716 -11.26 34.30 -46.06
C SER A 716 -10.08 34.64 -45.14
N GLU A 717 -10.33 35.37 -44.06
CA GLU A 717 -9.32 35.70 -43.04
C GLU A 717 -8.87 34.44 -42.27
N GLU A 718 -9.83 33.62 -41.84
CA GLU A 718 -9.53 32.37 -41.12
C GLU A 718 -8.78 31.35 -41.98
N LEU A 719 -9.16 31.19 -43.26
CA LEU A 719 -8.43 30.32 -44.19
C LEU A 719 -7.00 30.81 -44.43
N ALA A 720 -6.74 32.12 -44.40
CA ALA A 720 -5.39 32.64 -44.48
C ALA A 720 -4.56 32.24 -43.24
N HIS A 721 -5.15 32.33 -42.04
CA HIS A 721 -4.51 31.86 -40.82
C HIS A 721 -4.27 30.34 -40.83
N LEU A 722 -5.26 29.55 -41.27
CA LEU A 722 -5.15 28.08 -41.34
C LEU A 722 -4.16 27.62 -42.42
N HIS A 723 -3.93 28.40 -43.48
CA HIS A 723 -2.98 28.06 -44.54
C HIS A 723 -1.54 27.98 -44.05
N ASP A 724 -1.20 28.80 -43.05
CA ASP A 724 0.14 28.84 -42.45
C ASP A 724 0.26 27.88 -41.25
N TRP A 725 -0.81 27.17 -40.88
CA TRP A 725 -0.81 26.19 -39.79
C TRP A 725 0.08 24.98 -40.11
N ASN A 726 0.91 24.54 -39.15
CA ASN A 726 1.72 23.33 -39.26
C ASN A 726 1.12 22.16 -38.44
N PRO A 727 0.65 21.07 -39.08
CA PRO A 727 0.13 19.88 -38.40
C PRO A 727 1.13 19.18 -37.45
N ASP A 728 2.43 19.31 -37.73
CA ASP A 728 3.51 18.78 -36.90
C ASP A 728 4.67 19.78 -36.81
N PRO A 729 4.67 20.66 -35.79
CA PRO A 729 5.74 21.63 -35.58
C PRO A 729 7.05 21.01 -35.06
N THR A 730 7.04 19.73 -34.66
CA THR A 730 8.22 19.07 -34.08
C THR A 730 9.08 18.35 -35.11
N SER A 731 8.56 18.15 -36.32
CA SER A 731 9.34 17.64 -37.44
C SER A 731 10.10 18.78 -38.13
N ASP A 732 11.44 18.70 -38.11
CA ASP A 732 12.35 19.68 -38.71
C ASP A 732 12.30 19.74 -40.26
N THR A 733 11.33 19.10 -40.90
CA THR A 733 11.20 19.03 -42.36
C THR A 733 9.81 19.45 -42.84
N TYR A 734 9.74 20.03 -44.05
CA TYR A 734 8.48 20.18 -44.79
C TYR A 734 7.90 18.78 -45.05
N THR A 735 7.10 18.28 -44.11
CA THR A 735 6.53 16.93 -44.18
C THR A 735 5.45 16.86 -45.24
N GLN A 736 5.21 15.64 -45.75
CA GLN A 736 4.08 15.33 -46.62
C GLN A 736 2.74 15.78 -46.00
N GLU A 737 2.61 15.74 -44.67
CA GLU A 737 1.42 16.19 -43.95
C GLU A 737 1.18 17.70 -44.07
N PHE A 738 2.23 18.52 -43.98
CA PHE A 738 2.11 19.96 -44.21
C PHE A 738 1.60 20.28 -45.62
N HIS A 739 2.08 19.52 -46.62
CA HIS A 739 1.59 19.65 -47.99
C HIS A 739 0.11 19.26 -48.13
N LEU A 740 -0.29 18.09 -47.58
CA LEU A 740 -1.68 17.63 -47.61
C LEU A 740 -2.62 18.61 -46.90
N TRP A 741 -2.18 19.21 -45.79
CA TRP A 741 -2.93 20.25 -45.10
C TRP A 741 -3.16 21.48 -45.99
N ARG A 742 -2.09 22.02 -46.59
CA ARG A 742 -2.20 23.19 -47.48
C ARG A 742 -3.04 22.92 -48.72
N GLU A 743 -2.97 21.72 -49.28
CA GLU A 743 -3.83 21.30 -50.38
C GLU A 743 -5.31 21.31 -49.97
N ALA A 744 -5.64 20.82 -48.76
CA ALA A 744 -7.00 20.85 -48.24
C ALA A 744 -7.50 22.28 -48.01
N VAL A 745 -6.70 23.15 -47.38
CA VAL A 745 -7.04 24.57 -47.18
C VAL A 745 -7.26 25.27 -48.53
N GLN A 746 -6.36 25.04 -49.51
CA GLN A 746 -6.50 25.61 -50.84
C GLN A 746 -7.75 25.11 -51.56
N SER A 747 -8.09 23.83 -51.43
CA SER A 747 -9.32 23.28 -52.01
C SER A 747 -10.58 23.93 -51.45
N VAL A 748 -10.62 24.22 -50.14
CA VAL A 748 -11.74 24.94 -49.51
C VAL A 748 -11.78 26.39 -49.98
N ARG A 749 -10.62 27.04 -50.08
CA ARG A 749 -10.50 28.41 -50.63
C ARG A 749 -10.98 28.49 -52.08
N ASP A 750 -10.59 27.55 -52.93
CA ASP A 750 -11.04 27.49 -54.33
C ASP A 750 -12.57 27.25 -54.43
N ALA A 751 -13.17 26.55 -53.46
CA ALA A 751 -14.62 26.40 -53.37
C ALA A 751 -15.31 27.71 -52.97
N LEU A 752 -14.74 28.44 -52.00
CA LEU A 752 -15.21 29.76 -51.57
C LEU A 752 -15.13 30.79 -52.70
N ASP A 753 -14.00 30.83 -53.43
CA ASP A 753 -13.81 31.74 -54.57
C ASP A 753 -14.81 31.46 -55.70
N ARG A 754 -15.12 30.18 -55.95
CA ARG A 754 -16.17 29.79 -56.92
C ARG A 754 -17.55 30.27 -56.50
N LEU A 755 -17.86 30.24 -55.21
CA LEU A 755 -19.12 30.76 -54.68
C LEU A 755 -19.22 32.29 -54.88
N LEU A 756 -18.17 33.03 -54.55
CA LEU A 756 -18.08 34.47 -54.76
C LEU A 756 -18.25 34.86 -56.24
N ILE A 757 -17.60 34.13 -57.16
CA ILE A 757 -17.73 34.36 -58.61
C ILE A 757 -19.15 34.04 -59.10
N ALA A 758 -19.81 33.03 -58.54
CA ALA A 758 -21.18 32.66 -58.90
C ALA A 758 -22.20 33.73 -58.47
N GLU A 759 -22.03 34.34 -57.29
CA GLU A 759 -22.88 35.43 -56.81
C GLU A 759 -22.72 36.70 -57.66
N CYS A 760 -21.48 37.10 -58.00
CA CYS A 760 -21.23 38.27 -58.85
C CYS A 760 -21.84 38.16 -60.27
N ASN A 761 -22.05 36.94 -60.78
CA ASN A 761 -22.68 36.71 -62.08
C ASN A 761 -24.22 36.67 -62.01
N SER A 762 -24.82 36.59 -60.81
CA SER A 762 -26.27 36.52 -60.61
C SER A 762 -26.96 37.90 -60.48
N ASP A 763 -26.20 38.97 -60.27
CA ASP A 763 -26.67 40.37 -60.17
C ASP A 763 -26.87 41.09 -61.52
N PHE A 764 -26.72 40.39 -62.66
CA PHE A 764 -27.08 40.96 -63.96
C PHE A 764 -28.60 40.85 -64.20
N PRO A 765 -29.32 41.95 -64.47
CA PRO A 765 -30.76 41.90 -64.74
C PRO A 765 -31.02 41.11 -66.02
N SER A 766 -31.81 40.05 -65.89
CA SER A 766 -32.36 39.27 -66.99
C SER A 766 -33.00 40.17 -68.04
N ALA A 767 -32.46 40.15 -69.26
CA ALA A 767 -33.20 40.55 -70.45
C ALA A 767 -34.37 39.57 -70.68
N PRO A 768 -35.52 40.04 -71.19
CA PRO A 768 -36.75 39.27 -71.22
C PRO A 768 -36.71 38.34 -72.44
N ASP A 769 -36.50 37.06 -72.21
CA ASP A 769 -37.21 36.02 -72.97
C ASP A 769 -36.91 34.65 -72.35
N GLY A 770 -37.98 33.93 -72.05
CA GLY A 770 -37.93 32.59 -71.50
C GLY A 770 -37.21 31.63 -72.44
N LYS A 771 -35.96 31.30 -72.12
CA LYS A 771 -35.32 30.04 -72.51
C LYS A 771 -34.53 29.48 -71.33
N VAL A 772 -35.07 28.41 -70.76
CA VAL A 772 -34.35 27.48 -69.89
C VAL A 772 -33.14 26.96 -70.64
N LEU A 773 -31.92 27.29 -70.18
CA LEU A 773 -30.73 26.56 -70.59
C LEU A 773 -30.63 25.28 -69.75
N PRO A 774 -30.52 24.09 -70.39
CA PRO A 774 -30.37 22.86 -69.64
C PRO A 774 -28.97 22.79 -69.04
N PHE A 775 -28.90 22.41 -67.76
CA PHE A 775 -27.67 21.90 -67.16
C PHE A 775 -27.14 20.75 -68.04
N ALA A 776 -25.94 20.94 -68.60
CA ALA A 776 -25.22 19.87 -69.27
C ALA A 776 -24.95 18.76 -68.25
N SER A 777 -25.67 17.66 -68.41
CA SER A 777 -25.38 16.41 -67.73
C SER A 777 -24.02 15.90 -68.22
N ALA A 778 -23.14 15.55 -67.30
CA ALA A 778 -21.91 14.81 -67.63
C ALA A 778 -22.26 13.53 -68.42
N PRO A 779 -21.41 13.10 -69.38
CA PRO A 779 -21.70 11.93 -70.20
C PRO A 779 -21.67 10.65 -69.35
N ARG A 780 -22.77 9.89 -69.39
CA ARG A 780 -22.83 8.49 -68.96
C ARG A 780 -21.78 7.68 -69.72
N ARG A 781 -20.88 7.00 -69.00
CA ARG A 781 -20.06 5.91 -69.56
C ARG A 781 -21.00 4.81 -70.11
N PRO A 782 -20.73 4.23 -71.28
CA PRO A 782 -21.47 3.07 -71.75
C PRO A 782 -21.03 1.83 -70.95
N SER A 783 -22.04 1.10 -70.46
CA SER A 783 -21.93 -0.29 -70.04
C SER A 783 -21.49 -1.15 -71.23
N HIS A 784 -20.41 -1.88 -71.08
CA HIS A 784 -20.13 -3.07 -71.87
C HIS A 784 -19.93 -4.25 -70.92
N ASP A 785 -21.00 -5.03 -70.77
CA ASP A 785 -20.91 -6.46 -70.57
C ASP A 785 -20.78 -7.11 -71.96
N LYS A 786 -19.67 -7.81 -72.16
CA LYS A 786 -19.60 -9.14 -72.78
C LYS A 786 -18.31 -9.82 -72.32
#